data_AF-A0A9J7HNR1-F1
#
_entry.id   AF-A0A9J7HNR1-F1
#
_cell.length_a   1.000
_cell.length_b   1.000
_cell.length_c   1.000
_cell.angle_alpha   90.00
_cell.angle_beta   90.00
_cell.angle_gamma   90.00
#
_symmetry.space_group_name_H-M   'P 1'
#
loop_
_entity.id
_entity.type
_entity.pdbx_description
1 polymer ?
#
loop_
_entity_poly.entity_id
_entity_poly.type
_entity_poly.pdbx_seq_one_letter_code
_entity_poly.pdbx_strand_id
1 'polypeptide(L)'
;MGSSFWMVFAGLCVLHMFTEGTEKVCLGTDKQLTSIGDPNHHYNLLKNLYTNCTYVDGNLELVAIEGTGRDLSFVKDIREVTGYVLIALSDISYIPLKNLRIIRGKNLYHGSALSVKFNYNKNIPTLGLRELRFNSLTEILKGNVTFFNNPQLCYENTIDWKGDILANGYYVISDTKDKARICEPCPASCNGNCWGSREEDCQSFTRRRGLGPGYCSEQCDYRCKGPNPQDCCHKQCAVGCIGPLATDCLACLHYNNSGKCEEHCPPPFFYDTDLFQTVTNPDAKYTYGSLCVDECPSHLLQEEENCVKTCRKGNTDNGQRVCEKCVGACPKKCTGFQKYQFAGYMTINEAILRNFTNCTIIEGSLVITKQAFEGDLWAGFGPMSPSELSVFSTVEEITGYLQIEGQHEDFTDLSMFRNLKIIQGRELYNQYSLVIYQTSLESLGLTSLQQVNNGKVNIQKNRDLCYNVEDVVWNRILKNPAEQERQINRNKKKTKCVVEGRTCSDQCNSDGCWGFEASQCIKCANCEATTHYSDNRNTDNSQQVSEKCVGACPKKCAGFQKNQFAGYMTINEAILRNFTNCTIIEGSLVITKQAFEGDLWAGFGPMSPSELSVFSTVEEITGYLQIEGQHKDFTDLSMFRNLKIIQGRELYNQYSLVIYQTSLESLGLTSLQQVNNGKVNIRKNRDLCYNVDDAVWNRILKNPAEQERQINRNKKKTKCVAEGRTCSDQCDSDGCWGFEASQCIKCANFELDGTCVESCEATTHYSDNKQCRPCDPQCDGMCNGPGSDNCTRCLNVKDGPFCKERCPPMKYPDRNNQCQLCHESCVAPDSR
;
A
#
# COMPACT_ATOMS: atom_id res chain seq x y z
N MET A 1 -33.31 -29.86 -66.58
CA MET A 1 -31.95 -29.32 -66.35
C MET A 1 -32.12 -27.97 -65.68
N GLY A 2 -32.12 -27.95 -64.36
CA GLY A 2 -32.60 -26.81 -63.59
C GLY A 2 -31.97 -26.78 -62.20
N SER A 3 -31.97 -25.56 -61.67
CA SER A 3 -31.88 -25.22 -60.25
C SER A 3 -30.52 -25.45 -59.59
N SER A 4 -29.64 -24.44 -59.64
CA SER A 4 -28.70 -24.05 -58.56
C SER A 4 -27.89 -22.82 -58.99
N PHE A 5 -28.43 -21.61 -58.82
CA PHE A 5 -27.69 -20.37 -59.08
C PHE A 5 -28.15 -19.20 -58.18
N TRP A 6 -28.23 -19.43 -56.86
CA TRP A 6 -28.43 -18.37 -55.86
C TRP A 6 -27.79 -18.82 -54.53
N MET A 7 -26.50 -18.54 -54.31
CA MET A 7 -25.88 -18.41 -52.98
C MET A 7 -24.36 -18.15 -53.08
N VAL A 8 -23.92 -16.99 -53.58
CA VAL A 8 -22.63 -16.39 -53.19
C VAL A 8 -22.71 -14.88 -53.47
N PHE A 9 -23.29 -14.06 -52.58
CA PHE A 9 -23.01 -12.60 -52.51
C PHE A 9 -23.57 -11.92 -51.25
N ALA A 10 -23.77 -12.65 -50.14
CA ALA A 10 -24.27 -12.09 -48.87
C ALA A 10 -23.37 -12.42 -47.66
N GLY A 11 -22.04 -12.45 -47.86
CA GLY A 11 -21.10 -12.92 -46.83
C GLY A 11 -19.89 -12.01 -46.54
N LEU A 12 -19.81 -10.81 -47.13
CA LEU A 12 -18.63 -9.93 -46.98
C LEU A 12 -18.95 -8.48 -46.58
N CYS A 13 -20.19 -8.18 -46.15
CA CYS A 13 -20.60 -6.84 -45.72
C CYS A 13 -21.09 -6.72 -44.26
N VAL A 14 -20.77 -7.68 -43.39
CA VAL A 14 -21.18 -7.64 -41.95
C VAL A 14 -19.99 -7.73 -40.97
N LEU A 15 -18.75 -7.55 -41.43
CA LEU A 15 -17.56 -7.54 -40.55
C LEU A 15 -16.87 -6.17 -40.42
N HIS A 16 -17.57 -5.08 -40.75
CA HIS A 16 -17.12 -3.70 -40.49
C HIS A 16 -18.24 -2.86 -39.85
N MET A 17 -18.82 -3.38 -38.77
CA MET A 17 -19.68 -2.61 -37.88
C MET A 17 -19.21 -2.84 -36.44
N PHE A 18 -18.64 -1.77 -35.87
CA PHE A 18 -18.34 -1.54 -34.46
C PHE A 18 -17.38 -2.52 -33.76
N THR A 19 -16.09 -2.38 -34.03
CA THR A 19 -15.08 -2.48 -32.96
C THR A 19 -14.74 -1.06 -32.53
N GLU A 20 -15.53 -0.45 -31.63
CA GLU A 20 -14.99 0.64 -30.83
C GLU A 20 -13.87 0.03 -29.98
N GLY A 21 -12.64 0.47 -30.25
CA GLY A 21 -11.46 -0.01 -29.54
C GLY A 21 -11.65 0.13 -28.04
N THR A 22 -11.28 -0.92 -27.31
CA THR A 22 -11.20 -0.96 -25.84
C THR A 22 -10.67 0.37 -25.30
N GLU A 23 -11.41 1.03 -24.40
CA GLU A 23 -10.99 2.28 -23.77
C GLU A 23 -9.60 2.11 -23.12
N LYS A 24 -8.61 2.86 -23.60
CA LYS A 24 -7.28 2.86 -22.99
C LYS A 24 -7.21 4.00 -21.97
N VAL A 25 -7.11 3.62 -20.70
CA VAL A 25 -7.02 4.52 -19.54
C VAL A 25 -5.58 4.94 -19.29
N CYS A 26 -5.35 6.23 -19.03
CA CYS A 26 -4.06 6.79 -18.63
C CYS A 26 -4.23 7.68 -17.39
N LEU A 27 -3.29 7.65 -16.45
CA LEU A 27 -3.41 8.31 -15.13
C LEU A 27 -3.27 9.84 -15.15
N GLY A 28 -2.94 10.45 -16.30
CA GLY A 28 -2.68 11.89 -16.38
C GLY A 28 -1.45 12.35 -15.60
N THR A 29 -1.34 13.67 -15.38
CA THR A 29 -0.24 14.32 -14.64
C THR A 29 -0.76 15.33 -13.63
N ASP A 30 0.10 15.77 -12.70
CA ASP A 30 -0.26 16.77 -11.69
C ASP A 30 0.92 17.67 -11.31
N LYS A 31 1.59 18.22 -12.32
CA LYS A 31 2.81 19.06 -12.23
C LYS A 31 2.55 20.53 -12.48
N GLN A 32 1.32 20.91 -12.80
CA GLN A 32 0.94 22.30 -13.06
C GLN A 32 1.89 22.93 -14.10
N LEU A 33 2.70 23.91 -13.71
CA LEU A 33 3.60 24.62 -14.62
C LEU A 33 5.02 24.04 -14.67
N THR A 34 5.30 22.95 -13.96
CA THR A 34 6.64 22.36 -13.86
C THR A 34 6.92 21.38 -14.99
N SER A 35 8.06 21.53 -15.67
CA SER A 35 8.59 20.59 -16.67
C SER A 35 9.68 19.69 -16.09
N ILE A 36 9.98 18.58 -16.76
CA ILE A 36 10.91 17.55 -16.26
C ILE A 36 12.07 17.38 -17.24
N GLY A 37 13.30 17.56 -16.75
CA GLY A 37 14.50 17.41 -17.57
C GLY A 37 14.61 18.47 -18.66
N ASP A 38 15.33 18.15 -19.73
CA ASP A 38 15.39 19.02 -20.90
C ASP A 38 14.09 18.94 -21.74
N PRO A 39 13.85 19.91 -22.64
CA PRO A 39 12.60 19.97 -23.41
C PRO A 39 12.30 18.73 -24.26
N ASN A 40 13.32 18.01 -24.75
CA ASN A 40 13.11 16.78 -25.54
C ASN A 40 12.73 15.61 -24.64
N HIS A 41 13.37 15.50 -23.48
CA HIS A 41 13.02 14.51 -22.47
C HIS A 41 11.57 14.68 -21.99
N HIS A 42 11.17 15.93 -21.67
CA HIS A 42 9.80 16.23 -21.25
C HIS A 42 8.75 15.81 -22.28
N TYR A 43 8.97 16.16 -23.56
CA TYR A 43 8.07 15.78 -24.64
C TYR A 43 7.95 14.27 -24.84
N ASN A 44 9.07 13.54 -24.78
CA ASN A 44 9.04 12.08 -24.90
C ASN A 44 8.25 11.44 -23.75
N LEU A 45 8.30 12.03 -22.54
CA LEU A 45 7.48 11.58 -21.42
C LEU A 45 5.99 11.79 -21.68
N LEU A 46 5.59 12.97 -22.18
CA LEU A 46 4.19 13.23 -22.57
C LEU A 46 3.72 12.30 -23.69
N LYS A 47 4.54 12.11 -24.72
CA LYS A 47 4.26 11.21 -25.83
C LYS A 47 4.03 9.79 -25.35
N ASN A 48 4.93 9.26 -24.53
CA ASN A 48 4.82 7.90 -24.00
C ASN A 48 3.58 7.75 -23.10
N LEU A 49 3.22 8.79 -22.33
CA LEU A 49 2.07 8.75 -21.45
C LEU A 49 0.74 8.68 -22.20
N TYR A 50 0.60 9.48 -23.26
CA TYR A 50 -0.70 9.69 -23.90
C TYR A 50 -0.87 8.95 -25.24
N THR A 51 0.15 8.23 -25.74
CA THR A 51 0.02 7.44 -26.97
C THR A 51 -1.07 6.37 -26.83
N ASN A 52 -2.01 6.38 -27.79
CA ASN A 52 -3.23 5.55 -27.85
C ASN A 52 -4.20 5.77 -26.68
N CYS A 53 -4.05 6.85 -25.91
CA CYS A 53 -4.91 7.15 -24.79
C CYS A 53 -6.26 7.69 -25.25
N THR A 54 -7.36 7.15 -24.71
CA THR A 54 -8.71 7.65 -24.98
C THR A 54 -9.37 8.27 -23.76
N TYR A 55 -8.97 7.84 -22.56
CA TYR A 55 -9.54 8.25 -21.28
C TYR A 55 -8.41 8.63 -20.31
N VAL A 56 -8.43 9.86 -19.79
CA VAL A 56 -7.45 10.35 -18.80
C VAL A 56 -8.07 10.33 -17.39
N ASP A 57 -7.64 9.39 -16.57
CA ASP A 57 -7.93 9.26 -15.14
C ASP A 57 -7.04 10.18 -14.29
N GLY A 58 -7.15 11.48 -14.54
CA GLY A 58 -6.39 12.52 -13.88
C GLY A 58 -6.50 13.83 -14.64
N ASN A 59 -5.44 14.64 -14.60
CA ASN A 59 -5.38 15.89 -15.35
C ASN A 59 -4.57 15.69 -16.63
N LEU A 60 -4.97 16.39 -17.70
CA LEU A 60 -4.21 16.46 -18.94
C LEU A 60 -3.40 17.77 -18.94
N GLU A 61 -2.10 17.68 -18.68
CA GLU A 61 -1.20 18.85 -18.69
C GLU A 61 -0.24 18.78 -19.87
N LEU A 62 -0.42 19.71 -20.81
CA LEU A 62 0.42 19.91 -21.98
C LEU A 62 1.18 21.22 -21.79
N VAL A 63 2.30 21.13 -21.08
CA VAL A 63 3.06 22.29 -20.60
C VAL A 63 4.49 22.28 -21.13
N ALA A 64 5.10 23.44 -21.35
CA ALA A 64 6.51 23.58 -21.73
C ALA A 64 6.91 22.75 -22.96
N ILE A 65 6.02 22.67 -23.95
CA ILE A 65 6.30 22.00 -25.22
C ILE A 65 6.98 23.00 -26.14
N GLU A 66 8.31 22.89 -26.22
CA GLU A 66 9.15 23.77 -27.03
C GLU A 66 9.55 23.12 -28.37
N GLY A 67 9.55 23.87 -29.46
CA GLY A 67 10.13 23.48 -30.74
C GLY A 67 9.13 23.41 -31.88
N THR A 68 9.39 24.21 -32.92
CA THR A 68 8.60 24.25 -34.16
C THR A 68 8.61 22.89 -34.87
N GLY A 69 7.45 22.25 -35.00
CA GLY A 69 7.30 21.00 -35.75
C GLY A 69 7.23 19.71 -34.93
N ARG A 70 7.08 19.79 -33.60
CA ARG A 70 6.81 18.60 -32.78
C ARG A 70 5.47 17.96 -33.13
N ASP A 71 5.45 16.64 -33.22
CA ASP A 71 4.26 15.86 -33.53
C ASP A 71 3.44 15.57 -32.27
N LEU A 72 2.31 16.27 -32.14
CA LEU A 72 1.37 16.07 -31.04
C LEU A 72 0.22 15.12 -31.39
N SER A 73 0.30 14.38 -32.51
CA SER A 73 -0.75 13.45 -32.93
C SER A 73 -1.08 12.37 -31.90
N PHE A 74 -0.19 12.10 -30.94
CA PHE A 74 -0.40 11.14 -29.87
C PHE A 74 -1.55 11.51 -28.91
N VAL A 75 -1.97 12.79 -28.82
CA VAL A 75 -3.13 13.19 -28.00
C VAL A 75 -4.46 13.16 -28.75
N LYS A 76 -4.46 12.83 -30.05
CA LYS A 76 -5.65 12.95 -30.91
C LYS A 76 -6.81 12.05 -30.51
N ASP A 77 -6.53 10.94 -29.87
CA ASP A 77 -7.52 9.92 -29.54
C ASP A 77 -8.18 10.16 -28.18
N ILE A 78 -7.70 11.16 -27.41
CA ILE A 78 -8.25 11.52 -26.10
C ILE A 78 -9.68 12.06 -26.27
N ARG A 79 -10.64 11.43 -25.58
CA ARG A 79 -12.07 11.76 -25.61
C ARG A 79 -12.57 12.28 -24.27
N GLU A 80 -11.99 11.85 -23.16
CA GLU A 80 -12.47 12.17 -21.82
C GLU A 80 -11.30 12.48 -20.88
N VAL A 81 -11.45 13.55 -20.10
CA VAL A 81 -10.52 13.93 -19.03
C VAL A 81 -11.31 14.08 -17.73
N THR A 82 -10.95 13.31 -16.71
CA THR A 82 -11.68 13.31 -15.43
C THR A 82 -11.35 14.51 -14.54
N GLY A 83 -10.11 14.99 -14.57
CA GLY A 83 -9.63 16.17 -13.85
C GLY A 83 -9.80 17.45 -14.67
N TYR A 84 -8.71 18.22 -14.80
CA TYR A 84 -8.63 19.44 -15.63
C TYR A 84 -7.73 19.26 -16.85
N VAL A 85 -7.85 20.18 -17.81
CA VAL A 85 -6.95 20.34 -18.96
C VAL A 85 -6.15 21.63 -18.81
N LEU A 86 -4.83 21.53 -18.81
CA LEU A 86 -3.89 22.66 -18.74
C LEU A 86 -3.01 22.68 -19.99
N ILE A 87 -3.05 23.78 -20.73
CA ILE A 87 -2.19 24.03 -21.89
C ILE A 87 -1.40 25.30 -21.60
N ALA A 88 -0.10 25.17 -21.35
CA ALA A 88 0.69 26.33 -20.94
C ALA A 88 2.15 26.33 -21.40
N LEU A 89 2.75 27.52 -21.39
CA LEU A 89 4.19 27.73 -21.58
C LEU A 89 4.75 27.08 -22.86
N SER A 90 3.95 26.94 -23.92
CA SER A 90 4.33 26.22 -25.13
C SER A 90 4.39 27.14 -26.35
N ASP A 91 5.35 26.91 -27.25
CA ASP A 91 5.54 27.69 -28.48
C ASP A 91 5.06 26.97 -29.76
N ILE A 92 4.23 25.95 -29.57
CA ILE A 92 3.53 25.20 -30.62
C ILE A 92 2.36 25.98 -31.21
N SER A 93 2.02 25.72 -32.48
CA SER A 93 0.91 26.39 -33.17
C SER A 93 -0.45 25.70 -33.03
N TYR A 94 -0.46 24.39 -32.79
CA TYR A 94 -1.68 23.57 -32.78
C TYR A 94 -1.54 22.36 -31.86
N ILE A 95 -2.62 22.00 -31.17
CA ILE A 95 -2.73 20.79 -30.34
C ILE A 95 -3.94 19.99 -30.84
N PRO A 96 -3.75 18.75 -31.32
CA PRO A 96 -4.82 18.00 -31.97
C PRO A 96 -5.75 17.32 -30.96
N LEU A 97 -6.55 18.05 -30.19
CA LEU A 97 -7.55 17.48 -29.25
C LEU A 97 -8.98 17.50 -29.86
N LYS A 98 -9.11 17.24 -31.16
CA LYS A 98 -10.40 17.32 -31.89
C LYS A 98 -11.46 16.34 -31.35
N ASN A 99 -11.02 15.22 -30.77
CA ASN A 99 -11.89 14.18 -30.23
C ASN A 99 -12.25 14.36 -28.75
N LEU A 100 -11.70 15.37 -28.06
CA LEU A 100 -12.02 15.63 -26.66
C LEU A 100 -13.49 16.04 -26.56
N ARG A 101 -14.30 15.24 -25.87
CA ARG A 101 -15.76 15.41 -25.73
C ARG A 101 -16.17 16.06 -24.42
N ILE A 102 -15.50 15.68 -23.34
CA ILE A 102 -15.89 16.04 -21.97
C ILE A 102 -14.68 16.27 -21.06
N ILE A 103 -14.79 17.30 -20.21
CA ILE A 103 -13.90 17.51 -19.05
C ILE A 103 -14.76 17.46 -17.77
N ARG A 104 -14.52 16.48 -16.91
CA ARG A 104 -15.39 16.27 -15.73
C ARG A 104 -15.10 17.22 -14.57
N GLY A 105 -13.87 17.71 -14.43
CA GLY A 105 -13.52 18.66 -13.37
C GLY A 105 -13.55 18.09 -11.95
N LYS A 106 -13.22 16.80 -11.77
CA LYS A 106 -13.03 16.21 -10.43
C LYS A 106 -11.94 16.94 -9.65
N ASN A 107 -10.86 17.32 -10.35
CA ASN A 107 -9.79 18.21 -9.90
C ASN A 107 -9.82 19.50 -10.72
N LEU A 108 -9.40 20.63 -10.13
CA LEU A 108 -9.41 21.94 -10.78
C LEU A 108 -8.04 22.64 -10.65
N TYR A 109 -7.58 23.25 -11.74
CA TYR A 109 -6.39 24.10 -11.75
C TYR A 109 -6.75 25.54 -11.39
N HIS A 110 -6.48 25.95 -10.15
CA HIS A 110 -6.90 27.25 -9.61
C HIS A 110 -8.39 27.56 -9.86
N GLY A 111 -9.24 26.54 -9.69
CA GLY A 111 -10.69 26.64 -9.94
C GLY A 111 -11.12 26.43 -11.40
N SER A 112 -10.19 26.26 -12.34
CA SER A 112 -10.48 26.02 -13.76
C SER A 112 -10.43 24.53 -14.13
N ALA A 113 -11.38 24.09 -14.93
CA ALA A 113 -11.35 22.79 -15.62
C ALA A 113 -10.63 22.86 -16.96
N LEU A 114 -10.62 24.02 -17.62
CA LEU A 114 -9.79 24.29 -18.79
C LEU A 114 -8.98 25.58 -18.57
N SER A 115 -7.66 25.47 -18.66
CA SER A 115 -6.76 26.61 -18.52
C SER A 115 -5.74 26.64 -19.67
N VAL A 116 -5.80 27.69 -20.49
CA VAL A 116 -4.91 27.89 -21.64
C VAL A 116 -4.14 29.19 -21.42
N LYS A 117 -2.85 29.10 -21.06
CA LYS A 117 -2.10 30.28 -20.62
C LYS A 117 -0.66 30.34 -21.09
N PHE A 118 -0.16 31.52 -21.42
CA PHE A 118 1.26 31.77 -21.74
C PHE A 118 1.81 30.96 -22.93
N ASN A 119 0.99 30.70 -23.96
CA ASN A 119 1.42 29.93 -25.13
C ASN A 119 1.97 30.82 -26.25
N TYR A 120 3.20 31.31 -26.05
CA TYR A 120 3.92 32.15 -27.01
C TYR A 120 5.44 31.98 -26.88
N ASN A 121 6.16 32.30 -27.95
CA ASN A 121 7.61 32.39 -27.90
C ASN A 121 8.05 33.81 -27.51
N LYS A 122 8.95 33.93 -26.54
CA LYS A 122 9.46 35.24 -26.07
C LYS A 122 10.32 35.97 -27.12
N ASN A 123 10.97 35.23 -28.01
CA ASN A 123 11.93 35.76 -28.99
C ASN A 123 11.29 35.95 -30.37
N ILE A 124 10.29 35.14 -30.72
CA ILE A 124 9.63 35.14 -32.04
C ILE A 124 8.14 35.48 -31.84
N PRO A 125 7.71 36.74 -32.03
CA PRO A 125 6.35 37.18 -31.74
C PRO A 125 5.25 36.45 -32.52
N THR A 126 5.58 35.93 -33.71
CA THR A 126 4.66 35.19 -34.59
C THR A 126 4.48 33.72 -34.19
N LEU A 127 5.30 33.22 -33.26
CA LEU A 127 5.27 31.83 -32.83
C LEU A 127 4.50 31.68 -31.50
N GLY A 128 3.55 30.77 -31.49
CA GLY A 128 2.67 30.50 -30.36
C GLY A 128 1.39 29.79 -30.81
N LEU A 129 0.56 29.40 -29.84
CA LEU A 129 -0.66 28.64 -30.09
C LEU A 129 -1.62 29.46 -30.92
N ARG A 130 -2.07 28.93 -32.06
CA ARG A 130 -2.95 29.64 -33.01
C ARG A 130 -4.40 29.18 -32.93
N GLU A 131 -4.66 27.89 -32.79
CA GLU A 131 -6.02 27.35 -32.75
C GLU A 131 -6.08 26.14 -31.81
N LEU A 132 -7.23 25.94 -31.15
CA LEU A 132 -7.46 24.76 -30.30
C LEU A 132 -8.17 23.61 -31.03
N ARG A 133 -9.19 23.92 -31.85
CA ARG A 133 -10.02 22.94 -32.58
C ARG A 133 -10.60 21.83 -31.70
N PHE A 134 -11.21 22.19 -30.58
CA PHE A 134 -11.92 21.24 -29.71
C PHE A 134 -13.33 20.95 -30.24
N ASN A 135 -13.42 20.47 -31.48
CA ASN A 135 -14.68 20.41 -32.23
C ASN A 135 -15.71 19.46 -31.58
N SER A 136 -15.25 18.46 -30.82
CA SER A 136 -16.13 17.52 -30.12
C SER A 136 -16.48 17.93 -28.69
N LEU A 137 -15.87 19.00 -28.15
CA LEU A 137 -16.05 19.38 -26.75
C LEU A 137 -17.39 20.09 -26.58
N THR A 138 -18.34 19.40 -25.98
CA THR A 138 -19.68 19.95 -25.69
C THR A 138 -20.02 19.95 -24.20
N GLU A 139 -19.15 19.40 -23.34
CA GLU A 139 -19.43 19.31 -21.90
C GLU A 139 -18.21 19.60 -21.01
N ILE A 140 -18.43 20.48 -20.03
CA ILE A 140 -17.57 20.67 -18.87
C ILE A 140 -18.47 20.63 -17.63
N LEU A 141 -18.42 19.52 -16.88
CA LEU A 141 -19.35 19.26 -15.77
C LEU A 141 -19.13 20.20 -14.57
N LYS A 142 -17.87 20.52 -14.28
CA LYS A 142 -17.49 21.34 -13.13
C LYS A 142 -16.23 22.14 -13.42
N GLY A 143 -16.21 23.42 -13.03
CA GLY A 143 -15.02 24.27 -13.07
C GLY A 143 -15.05 25.36 -14.14
N ASN A 144 -14.15 26.32 -14.00
CA ASN A 144 -14.10 27.49 -14.89
C ASN A 144 -13.27 27.24 -16.17
N VAL A 145 -13.42 28.12 -17.15
CA VAL A 145 -12.56 28.18 -18.34
C VAL A 145 -11.72 29.46 -18.30
N THR A 146 -10.40 29.36 -18.44
CA THR A 146 -9.52 30.53 -18.36
C THR A 146 -8.52 30.59 -19.50
N PHE A 147 -8.49 31.73 -20.19
CA PHE A 147 -7.51 32.08 -21.23
C PHE A 147 -6.69 33.29 -20.76
N PHE A 148 -5.36 33.16 -20.77
CA PHE A 148 -4.48 34.22 -20.30
C PHE A 148 -3.13 34.28 -21.06
N ASN A 149 -2.84 35.42 -21.67
CA ASN A 149 -1.63 35.69 -22.42
C ASN A 149 -1.31 34.66 -23.54
N ASN A 150 -2.26 34.47 -24.47
CA ASN A 150 -2.09 33.71 -25.72
C ASN A 150 -2.18 34.66 -26.94
N PRO A 151 -1.11 35.40 -27.28
CA PRO A 151 -1.16 36.47 -28.28
C PRO A 151 -1.51 36.00 -29.69
N GLN A 152 -1.19 34.74 -30.05
CA GLN A 152 -1.41 34.19 -31.39
C GLN A 152 -2.70 33.36 -31.56
N LEU A 153 -3.40 33.05 -30.45
CA LEU A 153 -4.57 32.16 -30.43
C LEU A 153 -5.73 32.80 -31.22
N CYS A 154 -6.64 32.05 -31.80
CA CYS A 154 -7.82 32.57 -32.48
C CYS A 154 -9.07 31.83 -32.00
N TYR A 155 -10.22 32.49 -32.16
CA TYR A 155 -11.58 31.96 -31.96
C TYR A 155 -12.03 31.68 -30.52
N GLU A 156 -11.17 31.87 -29.51
CA GLU A 156 -11.48 31.61 -28.09
C GLU A 156 -12.71 32.38 -27.57
N ASN A 157 -12.95 33.55 -28.16
CA ASN A 157 -14.04 34.47 -27.86
C ASN A 157 -15.31 34.24 -28.70
N THR A 158 -15.26 33.33 -29.68
CA THR A 158 -16.40 33.03 -30.56
C THR A 158 -17.23 31.85 -30.04
N ILE A 159 -16.73 31.09 -29.08
CA ILE A 159 -17.39 29.91 -28.53
C ILE A 159 -18.48 30.30 -27.52
N ASP A 160 -19.66 29.69 -27.64
CA ASP A 160 -20.74 29.82 -26.65
C ASP A 160 -20.49 28.90 -25.44
N TRP A 161 -19.57 29.34 -24.58
CA TRP A 161 -19.19 28.60 -23.38
C TRP A 161 -20.34 28.40 -22.41
N LYS A 162 -21.13 29.45 -22.14
CA LYS A 162 -22.19 29.44 -21.11
C LYS A 162 -23.47 28.79 -21.62
N GLY A 163 -23.84 29.02 -22.88
CA GLY A 163 -25.06 28.47 -23.47
C GLY A 163 -25.01 26.96 -23.62
N ASP A 164 -23.86 26.40 -23.98
CA ASP A 164 -23.80 25.01 -24.44
C ASP A 164 -22.77 24.11 -23.73
N ILE A 165 -21.56 24.61 -23.40
CA ILE A 165 -20.45 23.77 -22.92
C ILE A 165 -20.40 23.65 -21.38
N LEU A 166 -20.45 24.76 -20.65
CA LEU A 166 -20.29 24.79 -19.19
C LEU A 166 -21.56 24.34 -18.50
N ALA A 167 -21.57 23.21 -17.79
CA ALA A 167 -22.69 22.84 -16.91
C ALA A 167 -22.84 23.84 -15.76
N ASN A 168 -21.75 24.17 -15.08
CA ASN A 168 -21.68 25.16 -14.00
C ASN A 168 -20.32 25.87 -14.03
N GLY A 169 -20.30 27.19 -13.86
CA GLY A 169 -19.07 27.99 -13.78
C GLY A 169 -19.10 29.26 -14.63
N TYR A 170 -17.93 29.89 -14.77
CA TYR A 170 -17.74 31.05 -15.64
C TYR A 170 -16.49 30.88 -16.51
N TYR A 171 -16.39 31.70 -17.56
CA TYR A 171 -15.22 31.77 -18.41
C TYR A 171 -14.58 33.16 -18.34
N VAL A 172 -13.24 33.21 -18.36
CA VAL A 172 -12.46 34.44 -18.35
C VAL A 172 -11.47 34.40 -19.52
N ILE A 173 -11.55 35.40 -20.39
CA ILE A 173 -10.61 35.59 -21.49
C ILE A 173 -9.88 36.92 -21.23
N SER A 174 -8.60 36.81 -20.89
CA SER A 174 -7.73 37.95 -20.55
C SER A 174 -6.54 38.08 -21.51
N ASP A 175 -6.69 37.58 -22.74
CA ASP A 175 -5.76 37.81 -23.83
C ASP A 175 -5.95 39.26 -24.33
N THR A 176 -5.26 40.23 -23.72
CA THR A 176 -5.51 41.67 -23.91
C THR A 176 -5.13 42.19 -25.31
N LYS A 177 -6.15 42.74 -25.99
CA LYS A 177 -6.28 43.88 -26.96
C LYS A 177 -5.15 44.31 -27.92
N ASP A 178 -3.86 44.14 -27.65
CA ASP A 178 -2.76 44.45 -28.61
C ASP A 178 -2.40 43.20 -29.43
N LYS A 179 -3.35 42.77 -30.25
CA LYS A 179 -3.23 41.57 -31.08
C LYS A 179 -2.23 41.81 -32.23
N ALA A 180 -1.08 41.15 -32.19
CA ALA A 180 -0.22 40.96 -33.36
C ALA A 180 -0.69 39.80 -34.28
N ARG A 181 -1.95 39.35 -34.13
CA ARG A 181 -2.52 38.18 -34.81
C ARG A 181 -3.55 38.57 -35.86
N ILE A 182 -3.46 37.94 -37.04
CA ILE A 182 -4.51 37.93 -38.06
C ILE A 182 -5.26 36.61 -37.92
N CYS A 183 -6.57 36.67 -37.68
CA CYS A 183 -7.47 35.52 -37.64
C CYS A 183 -8.43 35.62 -38.84
N GLU A 184 -8.64 34.51 -39.53
CA GLU A 184 -9.70 34.41 -40.54
C GLU A 184 -11.08 34.50 -39.86
N PRO A 185 -12.13 34.97 -40.54
CA PRO A 185 -13.48 34.95 -39.98
C PRO A 185 -14.00 33.51 -39.90
N CYS A 186 -14.91 33.25 -38.94
CA CYS A 186 -15.67 32.00 -38.93
C CYS A 186 -16.44 31.83 -40.27
N PRO A 187 -16.58 30.60 -40.78
CA PRO A 187 -17.49 30.30 -41.88
C PRO A 187 -18.90 30.82 -41.60
N ALA A 188 -19.57 31.31 -42.65
CA ALA A 188 -20.94 31.83 -42.53
C ALA A 188 -21.92 30.77 -41.98
N SER A 189 -21.70 29.49 -42.30
CA SER A 189 -22.47 28.35 -41.80
C SER A 189 -22.41 28.17 -40.28
N CYS A 190 -21.36 28.67 -39.61
CA CYS A 190 -21.21 28.55 -38.16
C CYS A 190 -21.99 29.59 -37.35
N ASN A 191 -22.64 30.57 -38.01
CA ASN A 191 -23.33 31.69 -37.35
C ASN A 191 -22.47 32.37 -36.26
N GLY A 192 -21.17 32.52 -36.53
CA GLY A 192 -20.23 33.20 -35.66
C GLY A 192 -19.64 32.39 -34.50
N ASN A 193 -19.95 31.10 -34.35
CA ASN A 193 -19.37 30.24 -33.29
C ASN A 193 -18.51 29.13 -33.91
N CYS A 194 -17.18 29.25 -33.85
CA CYS A 194 -16.28 28.28 -34.47
C CYS A 194 -15.01 28.09 -33.66
N TRP A 195 -14.36 26.94 -33.80
CA TRP A 195 -13.05 26.65 -33.22
C TRP A 195 -11.88 26.93 -34.18
N GLY A 196 -12.19 27.29 -35.44
CA GLY A 196 -11.25 27.39 -36.56
C GLY A 196 -11.94 27.96 -37.81
N SER A 197 -11.18 28.19 -38.89
CA SER A 197 -11.70 28.80 -40.12
C SER A 197 -12.40 27.85 -41.09
N ARG A 198 -12.47 26.54 -40.78
CA ARG A 198 -13.09 25.53 -41.64
C ARG A 198 -14.53 25.26 -41.23
N GLU A 199 -15.38 24.83 -42.17
CA GLU A 199 -16.76 24.45 -41.86
C GLU A 199 -16.86 23.31 -40.83
N GLU A 200 -15.90 22.39 -40.83
CA GLU A 200 -15.81 21.31 -39.84
C GLU A 200 -15.43 21.79 -38.43
N ASP A 201 -14.99 23.05 -38.30
CA ASP A 201 -14.64 23.67 -37.02
C ASP A 201 -15.81 24.48 -36.43
N CYS A 202 -17.01 24.46 -37.03
CA CYS A 202 -18.19 25.05 -36.39
C CYS A 202 -18.46 24.39 -35.03
N GLN A 203 -18.88 25.19 -34.04
CA GLN A 203 -19.31 24.65 -32.75
C GLN A 203 -20.60 23.85 -32.94
N SER A 204 -20.60 22.59 -32.48
CA SER A 204 -21.82 21.78 -32.39
C SER A 204 -22.59 22.15 -31.12
N PHE A 205 -23.89 22.42 -31.27
CA PHE A 205 -24.78 22.74 -30.15
C PHE A 205 -25.62 21.54 -29.74
N THR A 206 -25.58 21.17 -28.46
CA THR A 206 -26.32 19.99 -27.97
C THR A 206 -27.16 20.25 -26.72
N ARG A 207 -27.19 21.47 -26.17
CA ARG A 207 -27.97 21.82 -24.96
C ARG A 207 -28.75 23.12 -25.08
N ARG A 208 -28.34 24.02 -25.97
CA ARG A 208 -28.93 25.35 -26.15
C ARG A 208 -30.46 25.26 -26.33
N ARG A 209 -31.24 26.08 -25.62
CA ARG A 209 -32.72 26.12 -25.72
C ARG A 209 -33.17 27.28 -26.61
N GLY A 210 -34.19 27.07 -27.45
CA GLY A 210 -34.71 28.09 -28.36
C GLY A 210 -35.38 27.50 -29.62
N LEU A 211 -35.67 28.37 -30.59
CA LEU A 211 -36.30 28.01 -31.87
C LEU A 211 -35.28 28.11 -33.01
N GLY A 212 -35.02 27.00 -33.71
CA GLY A 212 -34.17 26.95 -34.90
C GLY A 212 -33.22 25.75 -34.94
N PRO A 213 -32.45 25.57 -36.04
CA PRO A 213 -31.40 24.54 -36.13
C PRO A 213 -30.33 24.75 -35.06
N GLY A 214 -29.95 23.69 -34.34
CA GLY A 214 -28.96 23.74 -33.25
C GLY A 214 -29.51 24.08 -31.86
N TYR A 215 -30.84 24.22 -31.72
CA TYR A 215 -31.50 24.32 -30.42
C TYR A 215 -32.16 23.00 -30.06
N CYS A 216 -32.25 22.69 -28.76
CA CYS A 216 -33.02 21.59 -28.22
C CYS A 216 -34.46 22.00 -27.94
N SER A 217 -35.39 21.06 -28.15
CA SER A 217 -36.77 21.19 -27.68
C SER A 217 -36.82 21.48 -26.18
N GLU A 218 -37.79 22.28 -25.72
CA GLU A 218 -38.02 22.52 -24.30
C GLU A 218 -38.37 21.25 -23.52
N GLN A 219 -38.83 20.19 -24.21
CA GLN A 219 -39.17 18.90 -23.61
C GLN A 219 -37.95 18.03 -23.28
N CYS A 220 -36.76 18.34 -23.80
CA CYS A 220 -35.58 17.54 -23.51
C CYS A 220 -35.12 17.75 -22.06
N ASP A 221 -34.72 16.69 -21.36
CA ASP A 221 -34.19 16.80 -20.00
C ASP A 221 -32.87 17.57 -19.98
N TYR A 222 -31.94 17.19 -20.85
CA TYR A 222 -30.57 17.69 -20.81
C TYR A 222 -30.00 18.05 -22.19
N ARG A 223 -29.70 17.04 -23.02
CA ARG A 223 -29.03 17.19 -24.32
C ARG A 223 -29.94 16.76 -25.48
N CYS A 224 -29.60 17.17 -26.70
CA CYS A 224 -30.28 16.76 -27.92
C CYS A 224 -29.32 16.66 -29.11
N LYS A 225 -29.77 15.99 -30.19
CA LYS A 225 -29.11 16.02 -31.51
C LYS A 225 -29.76 17.00 -32.50
N GLY A 226 -30.88 17.60 -32.12
CA GLY A 226 -31.73 18.40 -33.00
C GLY A 226 -32.91 19.05 -32.27
N PRO A 227 -33.72 19.84 -33.00
CA PRO A 227 -34.76 20.69 -32.41
C PRO A 227 -36.07 19.98 -32.06
N ASN A 228 -36.30 18.75 -32.53
CA ASN A 228 -37.56 18.07 -32.29
C ASN A 228 -37.53 17.31 -30.95
N PRO A 229 -38.69 17.06 -30.32
CA PRO A 229 -38.75 16.21 -29.13
C PRO A 229 -38.18 14.80 -29.30
N GLN A 230 -38.22 14.25 -30.53
CA GLN A 230 -37.62 12.95 -30.85
C GLN A 230 -36.09 12.99 -30.94
N ASP A 231 -35.51 14.18 -31.02
CA ASP A 231 -34.07 14.39 -31.02
C ASP A 231 -33.49 14.53 -29.61
N CYS A 232 -34.33 14.44 -28.57
CA CYS A 232 -33.87 14.46 -27.19
C CYS A 232 -33.03 13.22 -26.88
N CYS A 233 -31.89 13.46 -26.23
CA CYS A 233 -31.03 12.39 -25.74
C CYS A 233 -31.57 11.82 -24.44
N HIS A 234 -31.16 10.59 -24.12
CA HIS A 234 -31.40 10.01 -22.80
C HIS A 234 -30.85 10.93 -21.69
N LYS A 235 -31.53 11.02 -20.54
CA LYS A 235 -31.14 11.87 -19.40
C LYS A 235 -29.72 11.60 -18.87
N GLN A 236 -29.19 10.40 -19.11
CA GLN A 236 -27.83 10.00 -18.71
C GLN A 236 -26.75 10.33 -19.78
N CYS A 237 -27.08 10.97 -20.90
CA CYS A 237 -26.10 11.42 -21.89
C CYS A 237 -25.50 12.78 -21.50
N ALA A 238 -24.17 12.89 -21.43
CA ALA A 238 -23.48 14.14 -21.06
C ALA A 238 -23.25 15.09 -22.24
N VAL A 239 -22.75 14.56 -23.36
CA VAL A 239 -22.17 15.33 -24.47
C VAL A 239 -23.17 15.55 -25.61
N GLY A 240 -24.01 14.54 -25.85
CA GLY A 240 -24.91 14.40 -26.98
C GLY A 240 -25.19 12.92 -27.24
N CYS A 241 -25.92 12.62 -28.31
CA CYS A 241 -26.35 11.26 -28.62
C CYS A 241 -26.55 11.06 -30.12
N ILE A 242 -26.51 9.79 -30.56
CA ILE A 242 -26.92 9.39 -31.92
C ILE A 242 -28.42 9.03 -31.98
N GLY A 243 -29.02 8.73 -30.82
CA GLY A 243 -30.40 8.30 -30.64
C GLY A 243 -30.89 8.51 -29.19
N PRO A 244 -32.16 8.16 -28.90
CA PRO A 244 -32.79 8.48 -27.62
C PRO A 244 -32.45 7.50 -26.49
N LEU A 245 -31.80 6.36 -26.76
CA LEU A 245 -31.54 5.33 -25.76
C LEU A 245 -30.29 5.64 -24.92
N ALA A 246 -30.21 5.05 -23.73
CA ALA A 246 -29.03 5.15 -22.85
C ALA A 246 -27.74 4.58 -23.47
N THR A 247 -27.88 3.71 -24.48
CA THR A 247 -26.76 3.13 -25.26
C THR A 247 -26.33 4.02 -26.43
N ASP A 248 -27.12 5.05 -26.76
CA ASP A 248 -26.87 5.92 -27.90
C ASP A 248 -26.10 7.19 -27.51
N CYS A 249 -25.66 7.29 -26.26
CA CYS A 249 -24.94 8.44 -25.74
C CYS A 249 -23.50 8.50 -26.28
N LEU A 250 -23.01 9.71 -26.59
CA LEU A 250 -21.61 9.91 -26.99
C LEU A 250 -20.63 9.88 -25.82
N ALA A 251 -21.13 10.15 -24.60
CA ALA A 251 -20.46 9.98 -23.31
C ALA A 251 -21.51 10.01 -22.18
N CYS A 252 -21.24 9.29 -21.09
CA CYS A 252 -22.17 9.17 -19.97
C CYS A 252 -22.02 10.31 -18.96
N LEU A 253 -23.15 10.80 -18.44
CA LEU A 253 -23.22 11.80 -17.38
C LEU A 253 -22.62 11.26 -16.08
N HIS A 254 -23.06 10.08 -15.66
CA HIS A 254 -22.56 9.38 -14.49
C HIS A 254 -21.64 8.23 -14.90
N TYR A 255 -22.17 7.03 -15.13
CA TYR A 255 -21.37 5.83 -15.38
C TYR A 255 -21.63 5.20 -16.75
N ASN A 256 -20.56 4.74 -17.39
CA ASN A 256 -20.59 3.92 -18.59
C ASN A 256 -20.49 2.45 -18.19
N ASN A 257 -21.58 1.71 -18.34
CA ASN A 257 -21.64 0.27 -18.17
C ASN A 257 -21.57 -0.42 -19.54
N SER A 258 -20.34 -0.68 -20.02
CA SER A 258 -20.09 -1.38 -21.28
C SER A 258 -20.87 -0.82 -22.49
N GLY A 259 -20.96 0.51 -22.58
CA GLY A 259 -21.66 1.24 -23.65
C GLY A 259 -23.04 1.78 -23.26
N LYS A 260 -23.61 1.35 -22.13
CA LYS A 260 -24.90 1.85 -21.62
C LYS A 260 -24.68 2.86 -20.50
N CYS A 261 -25.26 4.05 -20.61
CA CYS A 261 -25.14 5.07 -19.58
C CYS A 261 -26.14 4.87 -18.43
N GLU A 262 -25.62 4.70 -17.23
CA GLU A 262 -26.38 4.40 -16.01
C GLU A 262 -26.06 5.39 -14.89
N GLU A 263 -27.03 5.56 -13.99
CA GLU A 263 -26.92 6.46 -12.84
C GLU A 263 -26.07 5.85 -11.72
N HIS A 264 -26.16 4.52 -11.56
CA HIS A 264 -25.35 3.71 -10.65
C HIS A 264 -24.89 2.46 -11.39
N CYS A 265 -23.71 1.93 -11.03
CA CYS A 265 -23.29 0.63 -11.53
C CYS A 265 -24.14 -0.49 -10.89
N PRO A 266 -24.26 -1.66 -11.55
CA PRO A 266 -24.98 -2.80 -10.99
C PRO A 266 -24.43 -3.21 -9.60
N PRO A 267 -25.27 -3.22 -8.55
CA PRO A 267 -24.80 -3.52 -7.19
C PRO A 267 -24.39 -4.99 -7.05
N PRO A 268 -23.46 -5.34 -6.14
CA PRO A 268 -22.96 -6.69 -5.91
C PRO A 268 -24.02 -7.63 -5.34
N PHE A 269 -25.06 -7.07 -4.73
CA PHE A 269 -26.15 -7.84 -4.19
C PHE A 269 -27.48 -7.19 -4.51
N PHE A 270 -28.50 -8.03 -4.66
CA PHE A 270 -29.88 -7.59 -4.66
C PHE A 270 -30.66 -8.40 -3.64
N TYR A 271 -31.79 -7.85 -3.18
CA TYR A 271 -32.65 -8.54 -2.23
C TYR A 271 -33.58 -9.49 -2.96
N ASP A 272 -33.41 -10.78 -2.75
CA ASP A 272 -34.34 -11.79 -3.23
C ASP A 272 -35.50 -11.92 -2.23
N THR A 273 -36.68 -11.51 -2.67
CA THR A 273 -37.89 -11.49 -1.84
C THR A 273 -38.42 -12.88 -1.52
N ASP A 274 -38.10 -13.89 -2.33
CA ASP A 274 -38.59 -15.27 -2.15
C ASP A 274 -37.70 -16.04 -1.17
N LEU A 275 -36.38 -15.82 -1.22
CA LEU A 275 -35.41 -16.42 -0.31
C LEU A 275 -35.25 -15.64 1.00
N PHE A 276 -35.79 -14.41 1.05
CA PHE A 276 -35.59 -13.45 2.14
C PHE A 276 -34.12 -13.20 2.45
N GLN A 277 -33.31 -13.17 1.40
CA GLN A 277 -31.87 -13.09 1.50
C GLN A 277 -31.32 -12.11 0.48
N THR A 278 -30.25 -11.45 0.87
CA THR A 278 -29.40 -10.72 -0.04
C THR A 278 -28.64 -11.74 -0.89
N VAL A 279 -28.98 -11.84 -2.17
CA VAL A 279 -28.33 -12.76 -3.12
C VAL A 279 -27.30 -12.00 -3.94
N THR A 280 -26.27 -12.71 -4.38
CA THR A 280 -25.23 -12.15 -5.25
C THR A 280 -25.81 -11.82 -6.61
N ASN A 281 -25.58 -10.59 -7.06
CA ASN A 281 -25.87 -10.17 -8.42
C ASN A 281 -24.78 -10.71 -9.36
N PRO A 282 -25.08 -11.59 -10.33
CA PRO A 282 -24.07 -12.06 -11.29
C PRO A 282 -23.55 -10.94 -12.20
N ASP A 283 -24.33 -9.86 -12.39
CA ASP A 283 -23.96 -8.71 -13.23
C ASP A 283 -23.29 -7.58 -12.43
N ALA A 284 -22.91 -7.85 -11.18
CA ALA A 284 -22.23 -6.92 -10.30
C ALA A 284 -21.00 -6.28 -10.95
N LYS A 285 -20.89 -4.95 -10.86
CA LYS A 285 -19.70 -4.22 -11.32
C LYS A 285 -19.28 -3.18 -10.30
N TYR A 286 -17.97 -2.94 -10.24
CA TYR A 286 -17.39 -1.89 -9.43
C TYR A 286 -17.43 -0.55 -10.15
N THR A 287 -17.64 0.52 -9.40
CA THR A 287 -17.48 1.88 -9.90
C THR A 287 -15.99 2.23 -9.97
N TYR A 288 -15.51 2.63 -11.16
CA TYR A 288 -14.18 3.16 -11.37
C TYR A 288 -14.25 4.44 -12.18
N GLY A 289 -14.03 5.59 -11.54
CA GLY A 289 -14.06 6.88 -12.22
C GLY A 289 -15.48 7.23 -12.69
N SER A 290 -15.76 7.07 -13.98
CA SER A 290 -17.06 7.19 -14.66
C SER A 290 -17.41 5.90 -15.43
N LEU A 291 -16.77 4.78 -15.10
CA LEU A 291 -16.92 3.48 -15.73
C LEU A 291 -17.45 2.46 -14.72
N CYS A 292 -18.18 1.45 -15.19
CA CYS A 292 -18.48 0.23 -14.45
C CYS A 292 -17.55 -0.88 -14.93
N VAL A 293 -16.74 -1.43 -14.02
CA VAL A 293 -15.72 -2.44 -14.33
C VAL A 293 -15.97 -3.73 -13.57
N ASP A 294 -15.71 -4.87 -14.20
CA ASP A 294 -15.88 -6.18 -13.55
C ASP A 294 -14.85 -6.40 -12.43
N GLU A 295 -13.63 -5.89 -12.62
CA GLU A 295 -12.58 -5.90 -11.60
C GLU A 295 -11.91 -4.55 -11.49
N CYS A 296 -11.58 -4.14 -10.27
CA CYS A 296 -10.79 -2.94 -10.04
C CYS A 296 -9.39 -3.06 -10.65
N PRO A 297 -8.88 -1.98 -11.29
CA PRO A 297 -7.52 -1.91 -11.81
C PRO A 297 -6.47 -2.39 -10.81
N SER A 298 -5.36 -2.95 -11.31
CA SER A 298 -4.32 -3.63 -10.53
C SER A 298 -3.70 -2.82 -9.38
N HIS A 299 -3.82 -1.50 -9.43
CA HIS A 299 -3.29 -0.52 -8.48
C HIS A 299 -4.36 0.08 -7.54
N LEU A 300 -5.64 -0.34 -7.64
CA LEU A 300 -6.71 0.10 -6.77
C LEU A 300 -7.22 -1.05 -5.90
N LEU A 301 -7.90 -0.68 -4.82
CA LEU A 301 -8.54 -1.58 -3.86
C LEU A 301 -10.03 -1.72 -4.18
N GLN A 302 -10.57 -2.89 -3.93
CA GLN A 302 -12.00 -3.16 -3.93
C GLN A 302 -12.56 -2.82 -2.54
N GLU A 303 -13.48 -1.87 -2.47
CA GLU A 303 -14.22 -1.55 -1.24
C GLU A 303 -15.70 -1.36 -1.56
N GLU A 304 -16.54 -2.24 -1.01
CA GLU A 304 -17.97 -2.28 -1.32
C GLU A 304 -18.18 -2.38 -2.85
N GLU A 305 -18.77 -1.36 -3.46
CA GLU A 305 -19.07 -1.26 -4.90
C GLU A 305 -18.10 -0.30 -5.62
N ASN A 306 -16.96 0.04 -5.00
CA ASN A 306 -16.07 1.10 -5.47
C ASN A 306 -14.62 0.64 -5.59
N CYS A 307 -13.93 1.15 -6.62
CA CYS A 307 -12.48 1.07 -6.73
C CYS A 307 -11.85 2.27 -6.03
N VAL A 308 -11.22 2.04 -4.87
CA VAL A 308 -10.68 3.10 -4.00
C VAL A 308 -9.15 3.07 -3.95
N LYS A 309 -8.54 4.24 -3.71
CA LYS A 309 -7.09 4.35 -3.47
C LYS A 309 -6.71 3.95 -2.05
N THR A 310 -7.59 4.23 -1.08
CA THR A 310 -7.40 3.97 0.34
C THR A 310 -8.71 3.47 0.92
N CYS A 311 -8.67 2.44 1.77
CA CYS A 311 -9.85 1.99 2.48
C CYS A 311 -10.39 3.06 3.42
N ARG A 312 -11.69 3.02 3.70
CA ARG A 312 -12.31 3.84 4.75
C ARG A 312 -11.69 3.57 6.12
N LYS A 313 -11.79 4.55 7.01
CA LYS A 313 -11.28 4.45 8.38
C LYS A 313 -11.91 3.25 9.11
N GLY A 314 -11.08 2.41 9.72
CA GLY A 314 -11.50 1.14 10.35
C GLY A 314 -11.32 -0.09 9.46
N ASN A 315 -10.99 0.11 8.18
CA ASN A 315 -10.67 -0.95 7.24
C ASN A 315 -9.18 -0.96 6.86
N THR A 316 -8.67 -2.13 6.51
CA THR A 316 -7.31 -2.36 5.99
C THR A 316 -7.36 -3.26 4.76
N ASP A 317 -6.33 -3.16 3.92
CA ASP A 317 -6.14 -4.10 2.81
C ASP A 317 -5.82 -5.49 3.38
N ASN A 318 -6.54 -6.52 2.97
CA ASN A 318 -6.30 -7.91 3.35
C ASN A 318 -5.10 -8.55 2.63
N GLY A 319 -4.39 -7.79 1.79
CA GLY A 319 -3.27 -8.25 0.97
C GLY A 319 -3.69 -8.81 -0.39
N GLN A 320 -4.99 -8.92 -0.65
CA GLN A 320 -5.57 -9.32 -1.94
C GLN A 320 -6.21 -8.14 -2.68
N ARG A 321 -5.93 -6.90 -2.27
CA ARG A 321 -6.53 -5.66 -2.79
C ARG A 321 -8.01 -5.51 -2.44
N VAL A 322 -8.43 -6.08 -1.31
CA VAL A 322 -9.81 -5.94 -0.80
C VAL A 322 -9.76 -5.25 0.56
N CYS A 323 -10.59 -4.23 0.73
CA CYS A 323 -10.72 -3.52 1.99
C CYS A 323 -11.62 -4.31 2.94
N GLU A 324 -11.05 -4.74 4.06
CA GLU A 324 -11.76 -5.47 5.11
C GLU A 324 -11.64 -4.76 6.45
N LYS A 325 -12.61 -4.97 7.35
CA LYS A 325 -12.54 -4.43 8.71
C LYS A 325 -11.33 -5.01 9.43
N CYS A 326 -10.59 -4.17 10.15
CA CYS A 326 -9.45 -4.64 10.93
C CYS A 326 -9.90 -5.61 12.03
N VAL A 327 -9.19 -6.73 12.16
CA VAL A 327 -9.30 -7.60 13.34
C VAL A 327 -8.35 -7.04 14.41
N GLY A 328 -8.89 -6.52 15.51
CA GLY A 328 -8.12 -5.81 16.53
C GLY A 328 -7.79 -4.36 16.17
N ALA A 329 -6.67 -3.83 16.68
CA ALA A 329 -6.22 -2.48 16.34
C ALA A 329 -5.71 -2.45 14.89
N CYS A 330 -6.27 -1.57 14.05
CA CYS A 330 -5.77 -1.38 12.69
C CYS A 330 -4.27 -1.04 12.70
N PRO A 331 -3.50 -1.50 11.69
CA PRO A 331 -2.14 -1.01 11.48
C PRO A 331 -2.13 0.51 11.52
N LYS A 332 -1.19 1.10 12.26
CA LYS A 332 -1.12 2.56 12.38
C LYS A 332 -0.79 3.14 11.01
N LYS A 333 -1.81 3.72 10.38
CA LYS A 333 -1.71 4.44 9.11
C LYS A 333 -1.37 5.89 9.37
N CYS A 334 -0.42 6.41 8.61
CA CYS A 334 0.02 7.79 8.73
C CYS A 334 -0.01 8.44 7.35
N THR A 335 -0.55 9.63 7.30
CA THR A 335 -0.75 10.33 6.03
C THR A 335 0.59 10.79 5.49
N GLY A 336 0.95 10.27 4.31
CA GLY A 336 2.08 10.73 3.51
C GLY A 336 1.81 12.10 2.88
N PHE A 337 2.78 12.60 2.14
CA PHE A 337 2.69 13.87 1.42
C PHE A 337 1.54 13.83 0.41
N GLN A 338 0.47 14.56 0.74
CA GLN A 338 -0.59 14.95 -0.18
C GLN A 338 -0.45 16.42 -0.53
N LYS A 339 -0.62 16.76 -1.81
CA LYS A 339 -0.33 18.06 -2.44
C LYS A 339 -0.95 19.30 -1.76
N TYR A 340 -1.96 19.13 -0.91
CA TYR A 340 -2.71 20.23 -0.28
C TYR A 340 -2.70 20.20 1.25
N GLN A 341 -2.11 19.18 1.88
CA GLN A 341 -2.27 18.95 3.31
C GLN A 341 -1.16 19.60 4.15
N PHE A 342 0.04 19.77 3.58
CA PHE A 342 1.20 20.34 4.26
C PHE A 342 1.57 21.72 3.70
N ALA A 343 0.69 22.71 3.85
CA ALA A 343 0.95 24.17 3.79
C ALA A 343 2.24 24.70 3.10
N GLY A 344 2.59 24.23 1.89
CA GLY A 344 3.79 24.66 1.15
C GLY A 344 5.09 23.86 1.40
N TYR A 345 5.08 22.83 2.25
CA TYR A 345 6.22 21.94 2.47
C TYR A 345 6.28 20.84 1.40
N MET A 346 7.41 20.77 0.68
CA MET A 346 7.64 19.80 -0.41
C MET A 346 8.44 18.57 0.03
N THR A 347 8.83 18.46 1.30
CA THR A 347 9.69 17.40 1.86
C THR A 347 9.49 17.22 3.36
N ILE A 348 9.98 16.11 3.92
CA ILE A 348 10.05 15.84 5.35
C ILE A 348 10.91 16.89 6.09
N ASN A 349 10.52 17.22 7.32
CA ASN A 349 11.30 18.01 8.27
C ASN A 349 11.03 17.52 9.71
N GLU A 350 11.73 18.07 10.70
CA GLU A 350 11.60 17.67 12.11
C GLU A 350 10.15 17.72 12.64
N ALA A 351 9.39 18.75 12.27
CA ALA A 351 8.00 18.90 12.70
C ALA A 351 7.09 17.81 12.12
N ILE A 352 7.29 17.47 10.85
CA ILE A 352 6.49 16.47 10.13
C ILE A 352 6.87 15.04 10.56
N LEU A 353 8.14 14.77 10.85
CA LEU A 353 8.63 13.44 11.26
C LEU A 353 7.85 12.83 12.43
N ARG A 354 7.43 13.65 13.39
CA ARG A 354 6.69 13.21 14.59
C ARG A 354 5.37 12.50 14.23
N ASN A 355 4.75 12.86 13.10
CA ASN A 355 3.53 12.24 12.61
C ASN A 355 3.75 10.80 12.12
N PHE A 356 5.00 10.43 11.83
CA PHE A 356 5.38 9.10 11.34
C PHE A 356 5.83 8.12 12.44
N THR A 357 5.76 8.53 13.71
CA THR A 357 6.16 7.70 14.86
C THR A 357 5.32 6.42 14.95
N ASN A 358 5.96 5.24 14.96
CA ASN A 358 5.32 3.91 15.02
C ASN A 358 4.33 3.63 13.88
N CYS A 359 4.50 4.28 12.73
CA CYS A 359 3.63 4.07 11.57
C CYS A 359 4.06 2.84 10.79
N THR A 360 3.09 1.99 10.48
CA THR A 360 3.33 0.77 9.69
C THR A 360 2.96 0.96 8.22
N ILE A 361 2.00 1.83 7.94
CA ILE A 361 1.54 2.14 6.57
C ILE A 361 1.59 3.64 6.33
N ILE A 362 2.18 4.06 5.21
CA ILE A 362 2.11 5.43 4.72
C ILE A 362 1.01 5.54 3.64
N GLU A 363 -0.03 6.31 3.96
CA GLU A 363 -1.15 6.60 3.06
C GLU A 363 -0.83 7.82 2.17
N GLY A 364 -0.59 7.57 0.88
CA GLY A 364 -0.01 8.54 -0.05
C GLY A 364 1.49 8.32 -0.22
N SER A 365 2.19 9.39 -0.58
CA SER A 365 3.58 9.32 -1.03
C SER A 365 4.55 9.81 0.04
N LEU A 366 5.80 9.31 0.04
CA LEU A 366 6.86 9.80 0.92
C LEU A 366 7.93 10.49 0.09
N VAL A 367 8.21 11.76 0.42
CA VAL A 367 9.12 12.61 -0.34
C VAL A 367 10.20 13.17 0.58
N ILE A 368 11.44 12.81 0.29
CA ILE A 368 12.65 13.34 0.93
C ILE A 368 13.46 14.02 -0.17
N THR A 369 13.61 15.33 -0.10
CA THR A 369 14.42 16.11 -1.04
C THR A 369 15.64 16.70 -0.35
N LYS A 370 16.57 17.28 -1.13
CA LYS A 370 17.78 17.93 -0.60
C LYS A 370 17.49 18.98 0.47
N GLN A 371 16.35 19.68 0.40
CA GLN A 371 15.93 20.67 1.38
C GLN A 371 15.73 20.09 2.77
N ALA A 372 15.45 18.78 2.91
CA ALA A 372 15.40 18.14 4.22
C ALA A 372 16.76 18.27 4.94
N PHE A 373 17.86 18.04 4.22
CA PHE A 373 19.22 18.05 4.77
C PHE A 373 19.90 19.42 4.71
N GLU A 374 19.49 20.30 3.80
CA GLU A 374 20.02 21.67 3.67
C GLU A 374 19.22 22.69 4.50
N GLY A 375 17.98 22.36 4.87
CA GLY A 375 17.00 23.30 5.41
C GLY A 375 16.34 24.14 4.32
N ASP A 376 15.24 24.81 4.66
CA ASP A 376 14.56 25.77 3.80
C ASP A 376 14.12 26.99 4.60
N LEU A 377 14.81 28.10 4.39
CA LEU A 377 14.54 29.38 5.05
C LEU A 377 13.18 29.98 4.67
N TRP A 378 12.68 29.71 3.46
CA TRP A 378 11.37 30.21 3.01
C TRP A 378 10.22 29.43 3.64
N ALA A 379 10.41 28.12 3.83
CA ALA A 379 9.46 27.26 4.51
C ALA A 379 9.63 27.27 6.06
N GLY A 380 10.72 27.86 6.57
CA GLY A 380 10.95 28.12 7.98
C GLY A 380 11.46 26.92 8.79
N PHE A 381 12.22 26.01 8.18
CA PHE A 381 12.83 24.87 8.88
C PHE A 381 14.33 24.70 8.59
N GLY A 382 15.08 24.20 9.58
CA GLY A 382 16.52 23.97 9.48
C GLY A 382 16.88 22.59 8.89
N PRO A 383 18.18 22.35 8.62
CA PRO A 383 18.67 21.06 8.15
C PRO A 383 18.47 19.95 9.19
N MET A 384 18.14 18.75 8.73
CA MET A 384 17.99 17.56 9.57
C MET A 384 19.14 16.55 9.39
N SER A 385 19.41 15.75 10.43
CA SER A 385 20.34 14.62 10.35
C SER A 385 19.63 13.38 9.77
N PRO A 386 20.31 12.56 8.94
CA PRO A 386 19.78 11.29 8.46
C PRO A 386 19.34 10.31 9.57
N SER A 387 19.98 10.37 10.75
CA SER A 387 19.65 9.53 11.90
C SER A 387 18.20 9.71 12.40
N GLU A 388 17.62 10.90 12.19
CA GLU A 388 16.24 11.22 12.55
C GLU A 388 15.21 10.49 11.67
N LEU A 389 15.62 10.00 10.50
CA LEU A 389 14.77 9.20 9.60
C LEU A 389 14.51 7.78 10.15
N SER A 390 15.16 7.38 11.24
CA SER A 390 14.96 6.09 11.93
C SER A 390 13.51 5.84 12.35
N VAL A 391 12.67 6.88 12.43
CA VAL A 391 11.22 6.77 12.65
C VAL A 391 10.53 5.87 11.62
N PHE A 392 11.04 5.80 10.39
CA PHE A 392 10.49 4.97 9.32
C PHE A 392 10.80 3.49 9.47
N SER A 393 11.60 3.09 10.47
CA SER A 393 11.98 1.69 10.67
C SER A 393 10.81 0.75 10.95
N THR A 394 9.62 1.27 11.29
CA THR A 394 8.40 0.48 11.49
C THR A 394 7.52 0.39 10.24
N VAL A 395 7.83 1.16 9.18
CA VAL A 395 7.03 1.23 7.96
C VAL A 395 7.22 -0.03 7.14
N GLU A 396 6.12 -0.70 6.84
CA GLU A 396 6.06 -1.90 6.02
C GLU A 396 5.46 -1.64 4.63
N GLU A 397 4.66 -0.59 4.46
CA GLU A 397 3.98 -0.29 3.20
C GLU A 397 3.92 1.22 2.90
N ILE A 398 4.17 1.57 1.64
CA ILE A 398 3.89 2.89 1.09
C ILE A 398 2.85 2.73 -0.04
N THR A 399 1.71 3.39 0.11
CA THR A 399 0.60 3.26 -0.87
C THR A 399 0.79 4.13 -2.12
N GLY A 400 1.50 5.25 -2.02
CA GLY A 400 1.86 6.11 -3.15
C GLY A 400 3.23 5.73 -3.74
N TYR A 401 4.08 6.74 -3.91
CA TYR A 401 5.47 6.58 -4.34
C TYR A 401 6.47 6.96 -3.23
N LEU A 402 7.69 6.44 -3.33
CA LEU A 402 8.83 6.82 -2.51
C LEU A 402 9.83 7.61 -3.37
N GLN A 403 10.08 8.87 -3.00
CA GLN A 403 11.08 9.72 -3.62
C GLN A 403 12.15 10.13 -2.61
N ILE A 404 13.40 9.87 -2.95
CA ILE A 404 14.58 10.21 -2.14
C ILE A 404 15.61 10.93 -3.01
N GLU A 405 15.92 12.15 -2.62
CA GLU A 405 16.92 13.03 -3.20
C GLU A 405 17.61 13.82 -2.08
N GLY A 406 18.92 14.04 -2.20
CA GLY A 406 19.70 14.79 -1.21
C GLY A 406 20.96 14.06 -0.77
N GLN A 407 21.96 14.84 -0.36
CA GLN A 407 23.28 14.34 0.02
C GLN A 407 23.60 14.77 1.45
N HIS A 408 24.18 13.86 2.22
CA HIS A 408 24.67 14.13 3.56
C HIS A 408 25.77 13.11 3.89
N GLU A 409 26.79 13.49 4.66
CA GLU A 409 27.94 12.62 5.00
C GLU A 409 27.49 11.31 5.66
N ASP A 410 26.57 11.40 6.62
CA ASP A 410 25.99 10.24 7.31
C ASP A 410 24.84 9.54 6.55
N PHE A 411 24.49 9.96 5.33
CA PHE A 411 23.41 9.36 4.55
C PHE A 411 23.94 8.34 3.55
N THR A 412 24.30 7.17 4.07
CA THR A 412 25.03 6.11 3.35
C THR A 412 24.16 4.92 2.92
N ASP A 413 22.98 4.71 3.52
CA ASP A 413 22.02 3.68 3.10
C ASP A 413 20.55 4.05 3.40
N LEU A 414 19.60 3.19 2.99
CA LEU A 414 18.18 3.33 3.32
C LEU A 414 17.70 2.31 4.37
N SER A 415 18.58 1.92 5.31
CA SER A 415 18.26 0.93 6.36
C SER A 415 17.12 1.38 7.29
N MET A 416 16.76 2.66 7.29
CA MET A 416 15.54 3.14 7.95
C MET A 416 14.26 2.60 7.30
N PHE A 417 14.31 2.09 6.07
CA PHE A 417 13.21 1.38 5.41
C PHE A 417 13.43 -0.14 5.36
N ARG A 418 14.25 -0.71 6.27
CA ARG A 418 14.54 -2.16 6.29
C ARG A 418 13.29 -3.06 6.37
N ASN A 419 12.18 -2.55 6.91
CA ASN A 419 10.92 -3.28 7.05
C ASN A 419 9.93 -3.01 5.92
N LEU A 420 10.24 -2.11 4.98
CA LEU A 420 9.38 -1.77 3.84
C LEU A 420 9.26 -2.96 2.90
N LYS A 421 8.06 -3.56 2.82
CA LYS A 421 7.74 -4.74 2.02
C LYS A 421 7.13 -4.37 0.67
N ILE A 422 6.27 -3.35 0.64
CA ILE A 422 5.44 -3.06 -0.54
C ILE A 422 5.45 -1.55 -0.86
N ILE A 423 5.65 -1.23 -2.14
CA ILE A 423 5.32 0.08 -2.70
C ILE A 423 4.18 -0.12 -3.70
N GLN A 424 3.00 0.40 -3.38
CA GLN A 424 1.80 0.11 -4.17
C GLN A 424 1.77 0.88 -5.50
N GLY A 425 2.26 2.13 -5.52
CA GLY A 425 2.20 2.97 -6.72
C GLY A 425 0.78 3.37 -7.13
N ARG A 426 -0.12 3.57 -6.15
CA ARG A 426 -1.48 4.12 -6.39
C ARG A 426 -1.44 5.61 -6.77
N GLU A 427 -0.32 6.25 -6.44
CA GLU A 427 0.10 7.56 -6.89
C GLU A 427 1.51 7.43 -7.45
N LEU A 428 1.82 8.16 -8.52
CA LEU A 428 3.11 8.07 -9.21
C LEU A 428 3.75 9.45 -9.34
N TYR A 429 5.06 9.52 -9.10
CA TYR A 429 5.87 10.68 -9.42
C TYR A 429 6.47 10.52 -10.82
N ASN A 430 5.96 11.25 -11.81
CA ASN A 430 6.48 11.19 -13.18
C ASN A 430 6.46 9.76 -13.76
N GLN A 431 5.39 9.00 -13.49
CA GLN A 431 5.25 7.56 -13.79
C GLN A 431 6.09 6.63 -12.90
N TYR A 432 6.89 7.14 -11.97
CA TYR A 432 7.71 6.33 -11.06
C TYR A 432 7.03 6.13 -9.70
N SER A 433 7.15 4.92 -9.16
CA SER A 433 6.76 4.59 -7.79
C SER A 433 7.95 4.55 -6.83
N LEU A 434 9.17 4.40 -7.36
CA LEU A 434 10.41 4.48 -6.60
C LEU A 434 11.42 5.37 -7.33
N VAL A 435 11.88 6.42 -6.66
CA VAL A 435 12.86 7.38 -7.17
C VAL A 435 13.98 7.58 -6.16
N ILE A 436 15.21 7.23 -6.54
CA ILE A 436 16.43 7.44 -5.76
C ILE A 436 17.42 8.19 -6.65
N TYR A 437 17.60 9.47 -6.39
CA TYR A 437 18.24 10.36 -7.35
C TYR A 437 19.19 11.35 -6.67
N GLN A 438 20.41 11.47 -7.19
CA GLN A 438 21.44 12.39 -6.68
C GLN A 438 21.69 12.28 -5.16
N THR A 439 21.78 11.07 -4.63
CA THR A 439 22.07 10.81 -3.21
C THR A 439 23.55 10.52 -2.95
N SER A 440 23.94 10.51 -1.66
CA SER A 440 25.24 10.08 -1.13
C SER A 440 25.27 8.61 -0.72
N LEU A 441 24.23 7.83 -1.06
CA LEU A 441 24.10 6.44 -0.66
C LEU A 441 25.24 5.58 -1.23
N GLU A 442 25.79 4.70 -0.41
CA GLU A 442 26.75 3.67 -0.77
C GLU A 442 26.05 2.32 -1.03
N SER A 443 24.92 2.07 -0.37
CA SER A 443 24.05 0.89 -0.56
C SER A 443 22.56 1.27 -0.47
N LEU A 444 21.66 0.38 -0.90
CA LEU A 444 20.22 0.65 -0.85
C LEU A 444 19.58 0.22 0.48
N GLY A 445 19.92 -0.94 1.04
CA GLY A 445 19.40 -1.36 2.35
C GLY A 445 17.89 -1.68 2.43
N LEU A 446 17.20 -1.82 1.30
CA LEU A 446 15.75 -2.13 1.22
C LEU A 446 15.45 -3.63 1.41
N THR A 447 15.89 -4.19 2.53
CA THR A 447 16.02 -5.66 2.72
C THR A 447 14.71 -6.43 2.68
N SER A 448 13.60 -5.84 3.14
CA SER A 448 12.29 -6.47 3.13
C SER A 448 11.49 -6.22 1.86
N LEU A 449 11.98 -5.43 0.90
CA LEU A 449 11.20 -5.04 -0.27
C LEU A 449 10.91 -6.26 -1.15
N GLN A 450 9.62 -6.57 -1.26
CA GLN A 450 9.12 -7.76 -1.94
C GLN A 450 8.30 -7.41 -3.18
N GLN A 451 7.58 -6.29 -3.18
CA GLN A 451 6.67 -5.93 -4.28
C GLN A 451 6.66 -4.43 -4.60
N VAL A 452 6.63 -4.12 -5.89
CA VAL A 452 6.32 -2.80 -6.44
C VAL A 452 5.20 -2.98 -7.45
N ASN A 453 3.96 -2.66 -7.04
CA ASN A 453 2.76 -3.09 -7.74
C ASN A 453 2.44 -2.28 -9.01
N ASN A 454 2.88 -1.03 -9.05
CA ASN A 454 2.67 -0.14 -10.19
C ASN A 454 3.80 0.90 -10.25
N GLY A 455 3.94 1.56 -11.40
CA GLY A 455 4.95 2.59 -11.62
C GLY A 455 6.34 2.06 -11.96
N LYS A 456 7.10 2.91 -12.65
CA LYS A 456 8.48 2.69 -13.05
C LYS A 456 9.44 2.88 -11.87
N VAL A 457 10.69 2.44 -12.04
CA VAL A 457 11.76 2.61 -11.03
C VAL A 457 12.90 3.48 -11.59
N ASN A 458 13.29 4.52 -10.85
CA ASN A 458 14.39 5.42 -11.21
C ASN A 458 15.48 5.43 -10.13
N ILE A 459 16.66 4.89 -10.43
CA ILE A 459 17.82 4.89 -9.52
C ILE A 459 19.02 5.45 -10.30
N GLN A 460 19.24 6.76 -10.22
CA GLN A 460 20.22 7.43 -11.09
C GLN A 460 21.06 8.47 -10.38
N LYS A 461 22.27 8.70 -10.91
CA LYS A 461 23.20 9.76 -10.49
C LYS A 461 23.63 9.66 -9.01
N ASN A 462 23.61 8.47 -8.42
CA ASN A 462 24.10 8.22 -7.06
C ASN A 462 25.57 7.77 -7.16
N ARG A 463 26.50 8.73 -7.03
CA ARG A 463 27.91 8.53 -7.44
C ARG A 463 28.64 7.45 -6.63
N ASP A 464 28.28 7.28 -5.37
CA ASP A 464 28.92 6.36 -4.44
C ASP A 464 28.19 5.02 -4.29
N LEU A 465 27.00 4.90 -4.88
CA LEU A 465 26.12 3.75 -4.74
C LEU A 465 26.70 2.52 -5.46
N CYS A 466 27.10 1.53 -4.67
CA CYS A 466 27.46 0.20 -5.13
C CYS A 466 26.22 -0.67 -5.31
N TYR A 467 25.65 -0.58 -6.51
CA TYR A 467 24.45 -1.29 -6.88
C TYR A 467 24.75 -2.76 -7.22
N ASN A 468 24.39 -3.66 -6.29
CA ASN A 468 24.67 -5.10 -6.36
C ASN A 468 23.40 -5.97 -6.52
N VAL A 469 22.27 -5.35 -6.85
CA VAL A 469 20.99 -6.04 -7.08
C VAL A 469 20.94 -6.51 -8.53
N GLU A 470 20.70 -7.80 -8.75
CA GLU A 470 20.65 -8.36 -10.10
C GLU A 470 19.29 -8.09 -10.78
N ASP A 471 19.28 -8.05 -12.12
CA ASP A 471 18.07 -7.73 -12.89
C ASP A 471 16.91 -8.70 -12.65
N VAL A 472 17.23 -9.97 -12.39
CA VAL A 472 16.27 -11.03 -12.08
C VAL A 472 15.40 -10.71 -10.86
N VAL A 473 15.94 -9.93 -9.91
CA VAL A 473 15.23 -9.53 -8.69
C VAL A 473 14.10 -8.58 -9.04
N TRP A 474 14.35 -7.60 -9.91
CA TRP A 474 13.31 -6.66 -10.31
C TRP A 474 12.21 -7.32 -11.10
N ASN A 475 12.55 -8.29 -11.94
CA ASN A 475 11.55 -9.08 -12.65
C ASN A 475 10.64 -9.87 -11.69
N ARG A 476 11.09 -10.13 -10.46
CA ARG A 476 10.31 -10.77 -9.39
C ARG A 476 9.51 -9.77 -8.54
N ILE A 477 10.07 -8.60 -8.28
CA ILE A 477 9.47 -7.59 -7.39
C ILE A 477 8.45 -6.70 -8.14
N LEU A 478 8.70 -6.41 -9.41
CA LEU A 478 7.75 -5.67 -10.24
C LEU A 478 6.59 -6.58 -10.62
N LYS A 479 5.36 -6.11 -10.38
CA LYS A 479 4.15 -6.87 -10.71
C LYS A 479 4.01 -7.10 -12.22
N ASN A 480 4.33 -6.09 -13.03
CA ASN A 480 4.34 -6.15 -14.50
C ASN A 480 5.70 -5.64 -15.05
N PRO A 481 6.77 -6.48 -15.06
CA PRO A 481 8.11 -6.06 -15.47
C PRO A 481 8.21 -5.53 -16.91
N ALA A 482 7.32 -5.98 -17.81
CA ALA A 482 7.29 -5.53 -19.21
C ALA A 482 6.81 -4.08 -19.38
N GLU A 483 5.96 -3.60 -18.48
CA GLU A 483 5.38 -2.25 -18.54
C GLU A 483 6.08 -1.28 -17.57
N GLN A 484 6.61 -1.81 -16.45
CA GLN A 484 7.31 -1.06 -15.42
C GLN A 484 8.82 -0.93 -15.72
N GLU A 485 9.15 -0.09 -16.70
CA GLU A 485 10.55 0.18 -17.07
C GLU A 485 11.43 0.61 -15.87
N ARG A 486 12.72 0.27 -15.96
CA ARG A 486 13.73 0.57 -14.94
C ARG A 486 14.81 1.46 -15.52
N GLN A 487 15.13 2.52 -14.80
CA GLN A 487 16.15 3.48 -15.17
C GLN A 487 17.28 3.46 -14.13
N ILE A 488 18.30 2.63 -14.36
CA ILE A 488 19.42 2.44 -13.44
C ILE A 488 20.72 2.79 -14.14
N ASN A 489 21.21 4.01 -13.96
CA ASN A 489 22.42 4.47 -14.64
C ASN A 489 23.13 5.58 -13.87
N ARG A 490 24.37 5.88 -14.26
CA ARG A 490 25.20 6.94 -13.62
C ARG A 490 25.40 6.73 -12.11
N ASN A 491 25.35 5.48 -11.65
CA ASN A 491 25.76 5.04 -10.32
C ASN A 491 27.22 4.56 -10.35
N LYS A 492 27.79 4.15 -9.19
CA LYS A 492 29.17 3.65 -9.13
C LYS A 492 29.34 2.41 -10.00
N LYS A 493 30.47 2.31 -10.72
CA LYS A 493 30.75 1.16 -11.60
C LYS A 493 31.03 -0.09 -10.77
N LYS A 494 30.40 -1.23 -11.12
CA LYS A 494 30.57 -2.54 -10.45
C LYS A 494 32.04 -2.92 -10.23
N THR A 495 32.93 -2.65 -11.20
CA THR A 495 34.37 -2.93 -11.08
C THR A 495 35.06 -2.17 -9.94
N LYS A 496 34.64 -0.93 -9.64
CA LYS A 496 35.18 -0.17 -8.50
C LYS A 496 34.67 -0.73 -7.18
N CYS A 497 33.41 -1.12 -7.12
CA CYS A 497 32.80 -1.72 -5.93
C CYS A 497 33.48 -3.03 -5.53
N VAL A 498 33.88 -3.85 -6.51
CA VAL A 498 34.66 -5.07 -6.28
C VAL A 498 36.02 -4.77 -5.65
N VAL A 499 36.75 -3.77 -6.16
CA VAL A 499 38.06 -3.38 -5.64
C VAL A 499 37.97 -2.84 -4.21
N GLU A 500 36.87 -2.18 -3.87
CA GLU A 500 36.62 -1.63 -2.53
C GLU A 500 36.01 -2.66 -1.55
N GLY A 501 35.79 -3.91 -1.98
CA GLY A 501 35.14 -4.94 -1.14
C GLY A 501 33.67 -4.67 -0.85
N ARG A 502 33.03 -3.76 -1.61
CA ARG A 502 31.62 -3.37 -1.46
C ARG A 502 30.72 -4.20 -2.38
N THR A 503 30.84 -5.53 -2.27
CA THR A 503 30.04 -6.52 -2.99
C THR A 503 29.11 -7.27 -2.03
N CYS A 504 28.16 -8.05 -2.55
CA CYS A 504 27.34 -8.91 -1.69
C CYS A 504 28.22 -9.82 -0.83
N SER A 505 27.79 -10.04 0.42
CA SER A 505 28.34 -11.10 1.26
C SER A 505 28.20 -12.44 0.54
N ASP A 506 29.19 -13.31 0.77
CA ASP A 506 29.21 -14.72 0.41
C ASP A 506 28.04 -15.54 0.97
N GLN A 507 27.32 -15.00 1.96
CA GLN A 507 26.11 -15.60 2.54
C GLN A 507 24.85 -15.32 1.71
N CYS A 508 24.91 -14.40 0.74
CA CYS A 508 23.79 -14.13 -0.15
C CYS A 508 23.72 -15.17 -1.27
N ASN A 509 22.52 -15.57 -1.66
CA ASN A 509 22.34 -16.42 -2.82
C ASN A 509 22.58 -15.66 -4.14
N SER A 510 22.40 -16.32 -5.27
CA SER A 510 22.57 -15.74 -6.60
C SER A 510 21.60 -14.61 -6.95
N ASP A 511 20.58 -14.32 -6.13
CA ASP A 511 19.67 -13.19 -6.36
C ASP A 511 20.35 -11.85 -6.05
N GLY A 512 21.45 -11.85 -5.28
CA GLY A 512 22.19 -10.64 -4.91
C GLY A 512 21.71 -10.02 -3.60
N CYS A 513 21.99 -8.73 -3.43
CA CYS A 513 21.88 -8.04 -2.13
C CYS A 513 21.53 -6.56 -2.29
N TRP A 514 20.82 -6.01 -1.30
CA TRP A 514 20.51 -4.58 -1.22
C TRP A 514 21.67 -3.75 -0.66
N GLY A 515 22.73 -4.41 -0.19
CA GLY A 515 23.99 -3.81 0.26
C GLY A 515 25.02 -4.90 0.57
N PHE A 516 26.16 -4.54 1.14
CA PHE A 516 27.31 -5.46 1.23
C PHE A 516 27.32 -6.34 2.49
N GLU A 517 26.45 -6.10 3.46
CA GLU A 517 26.33 -6.95 4.67
C GLU A 517 25.47 -8.20 4.44
N ALA A 518 25.71 -9.26 5.23
CA ALA A 518 24.89 -10.48 5.21
C ALA A 518 23.42 -10.22 5.62
N SER A 519 23.19 -9.21 6.46
CA SER A 519 21.85 -8.73 6.84
C SER A 519 21.08 -8.12 5.66
N GLN A 520 21.79 -7.75 4.59
CA GLN A 520 21.26 -7.08 3.40
C GLN A 520 21.10 -8.02 2.20
N CYS A 521 21.25 -9.33 2.40
CA CYS A 521 20.93 -10.32 1.38
C CYS A 521 19.45 -10.30 1.04
N ILE A 522 19.14 -10.43 -0.26
CA ILE A 522 17.75 -10.59 -0.72
C ILE A 522 17.21 -11.96 -0.29
N LYS A 523 18.06 -12.99 -0.36
CA LYS A 523 17.85 -14.33 0.17
C LYS A 523 19.20 -14.92 0.59
N CYS A 524 19.19 -15.77 1.61
CA CYS A 524 20.40 -16.44 2.08
C CYS A 524 20.70 -17.66 1.22
N ALA A 525 21.98 -17.95 0.98
CA ALA A 525 22.42 -19.10 0.19
C ALA A 525 22.10 -20.45 0.86
N ASN A 526 22.12 -20.50 2.20
CA ASN A 526 22.01 -21.74 2.99
C ASN A 526 20.84 -21.67 4.01
N CYS A 527 19.60 -21.49 3.54
CA CYS A 527 18.44 -21.85 4.36
C CYS A 527 18.35 -23.38 4.40
N GLU A 528 18.93 -24.04 5.41
CA GLU A 528 18.73 -25.48 5.62
C GLU A 528 17.30 -25.72 6.11
N ALA A 529 16.51 -26.45 5.31
CA ALA A 529 15.24 -27.00 5.77
C ALA A 529 15.50 -27.96 6.92
N THR A 530 15.14 -27.59 8.15
CA THR A 530 15.09 -28.54 9.26
C THR A 530 13.97 -29.54 8.99
N THR A 531 14.34 -30.70 8.45
CA THR A 531 13.45 -31.85 8.31
C THR A 531 12.98 -32.28 9.70
N HIS A 532 11.76 -31.91 10.09
CA HIS A 532 11.06 -32.60 11.16
C HIS A 532 10.69 -34.00 10.67
N TYR A 533 11.44 -35.01 11.12
CA TYR A 533 11.01 -36.40 11.04
C TYR A 533 9.77 -36.56 11.94
N SER A 534 8.59 -36.53 11.33
CA SER A 534 7.39 -37.11 11.94
C SER A 534 7.33 -38.56 11.50
N ASP A 535 7.55 -39.45 12.47
CA ASP A 535 7.51 -40.89 12.29
C ASP A 535 6.02 -41.31 12.24
N ASN A 536 5.41 -41.23 11.06
CA ASN A 536 4.09 -41.80 10.81
C ASN A 536 4.21 -42.84 9.69
N ARG A 537 4.18 -44.11 10.08
CA ARG A 537 4.02 -45.22 9.16
C ARG A 537 2.60 -45.15 8.55
N ASN A 538 2.48 -44.63 7.34
CA ASN A 538 1.67 -45.20 6.26
C ASN A 538 1.69 -44.31 4.99
N THR A 539 2.20 -44.91 3.91
CA THR A 539 1.84 -44.74 2.48
C THR A 539 1.99 -43.37 1.79
N ASP A 540 2.99 -43.32 0.89
CA ASP A 540 3.07 -42.64 -0.42
C ASP A 540 2.34 -41.30 -0.63
N ASN A 541 3.04 -40.20 -0.31
CA ASN A 541 3.33 -39.12 -1.26
C ASN A 541 4.28 -38.11 -0.59
N SER A 542 5.60 -38.22 -0.86
CA SER A 542 6.57 -37.23 -0.39
C SER A 542 6.51 -35.97 -1.26
N GLN A 543 5.53 -35.12 -1.00
CA GLN A 543 5.56 -33.75 -1.52
C GLN A 543 6.52 -32.95 -0.62
N GLN A 544 7.67 -32.60 -1.19
CA GLN A 544 8.67 -31.73 -0.57
C GLN A 544 8.03 -30.33 -0.41
N VAL A 545 7.45 -30.05 0.76
CA VAL A 545 7.00 -28.70 1.09
C VAL A 545 8.24 -27.90 1.48
N SER A 546 8.76 -27.12 0.53
CA SER A 546 9.73 -26.07 0.85
C SER A 546 9.00 -24.98 1.63
N GLU A 547 9.21 -24.90 2.95
CA GLU A 547 8.85 -23.69 3.68
C GLU A 547 9.64 -22.51 3.08
N LYS A 548 8.90 -21.49 2.63
CA LYS A 548 9.48 -20.22 2.20
C LYS A 548 10.26 -19.64 3.38
N CYS A 549 11.55 -19.32 3.20
CA CYS A 549 12.22 -18.40 4.12
C CYS A 549 11.47 -17.06 4.05
N VAL A 550 10.60 -16.78 5.03
CA VAL A 550 9.92 -15.50 5.19
C VAL A 550 10.62 -14.78 6.34
N GLY A 551 11.46 -13.80 6.02
CA GLY A 551 12.20 -13.00 7.01
C GLY A 551 13.64 -12.67 6.58
N ALA A 552 14.25 -11.70 7.26
CA ALA A 552 15.67 -11.38 7.12
C ALA A 552 16.54 -12.62 7.41
N CYS A 553 17.69 -12.75 6.74
CA CYS A 553 18.62 -13.84 7.04
C CYS A 553 18.89 -13.92 8.54
N PRO A 554 18.80 -15.11 9.18
CA PRO A 554 19.06 -15.23 10.59
C PRO A 554 20.40 -14.60 10.90
N LYS A 555 20.39 -13.46 11.61
CA LYS A 555 21.63 -12.77 11.94
C LYS A 555 22.32 -13.65 12.96
N LYS A 556 23.32 -14.37 12.47
CA LYS A 556 24.23 -15.18 13.28
C LYS A 556 25.22 -14.25 13.94
N CYS A 557 25.25 -14.32 15.26
CA CYS A 557 26.11 -13.47 16.07
C CYS A 557 27.05 -14.36 16.84
N ALA A 558 28.34 -14.06 16.74
CA ALA A 558 29.37 -14.82 17.44
C ALA A 558 29.13 -14.70 18.96
N GLY A 559 28.85 -15.83 19.60
CA GLY A 559 28.86 -15.98 21.05
C GLY A 559 30.30 -16.09 21.57
N PHE A 560 30.46 -16.15 22.89
CA PHE A 560 31.76 -16.28 23.55
C PHE A 560 32.47 -17.55 23.08
N GLN A 561 33.57 -17.38 22.34
CA GLN A 561 34.52 -18.44 22.00
C GLN A 561 35.86 -18.22 22.70
N LYS A 562 36.60 -19.32 22.91
CA LYS A 562 37.82 -19.38 23.75
C LYS A 562 38.95 -18.42 23.37
N ASN A 563 38.90 -17.75 22.20
CA ASN A 563 39.97 -16.88 21.68
C ASN A 563 39.50 -15.57 21.01
N GLN A 564 38.20 -15.20 21.05
CA GLN A 564 37.66 -14.15 20.17
C GLN A 564 37.36 -12.80 20.85
N PHE A 565 37.14 -12.78 22.17
CA PHE A 565 36.93 -11.55 22.94
C PHE A 565 38.14 -11.31 23.83
N ALA A 566 38.97 -10.33 23.46
CA ALA A 566 40.21 -9.98 24.13
C ALA A 566 40.01 -9.66 25.63
N GLY A 567 40.12 -10.66 26.51
CA GLY A 567 40.13 -10.49 27.97
C GLY A 567 38.77 -10.41 28.67
N TYR A 568 37.63 -10.42 27.95
CA TYR A 568 36.29 -10.32 28.55
C TYR A 568 35.67 -11.70 28.79
N MET A 569 35.26 -11.98 30.04
CA MET A 569 34.62 -13.25 30.44
C MET A 569 33.08 -13.20 30.53
N THR A 570 32.46 -12.06 30.23
CA THR A 570 31.00 -11.84 30.31
C THR A 570 30.54 -10.72 29.37
N ILE A 571 29.22 -10.61 29.16
CA ILE A 571 28.59 -9.50 28.42
C ILE A 571 28.76 -8.16 29.15
N ASN A 572 28.99 -7.09 28.38
CA ASN A 572 28.99 -5.70 28.82
C ASN A 572 28.32 -4.79 27.77
N GLU A 573 28.21 -3.49 28.04
CA GLU A 573 27.55 -2.53 27.15
C GLU A 573 28.16 -2.48 25.75
N ALA A 574 29.50 -2.55 25.66
CA ALA A 574 30.22 -2.53 24.38
C ALA A 574 29.91 -3.77 23.53
N ILE A 575 29.80 -4.94 24.17
CA ILE A 575 29.53 -6.23 23.52
C ILE A 575 28.06 -6.36 23.13
N LEU A 576 27.12 -5.82 23.90
CA LEU A 576 25.67 -5.92 23.65
C LEU A 576 25.26 -5.44 22.25
N ARG A 577 25.92 -4.41 21.72
CA ARG A 577 25.63 -3.86 20.38
C ARG A 577 25.79 -4.92 19.28
N ASN A 578 26.73 -5.86 19.44
CA ASN A 578 26.95 -6.95 18.49
C ASN A 578 25.74 -7.90 18.41
N PHE A 579 24.94 -7.96 19.47
CA PHE A 579 23.78 -8.83 19.58
C PHE A 579 22.46 -8.20 19.09
N THR A 580 22.50 -6.98 18.55
CA THR A 580 21.32 -6.28 18.02
C THR A 580 20.71 -7.05 16.84
N ASN A 581 19.41 -7.36 16.92
CA ASN A 581 18.64 -8.11 15.92
C ASN A 581 19.20 -9.51 15.62
N CYS A 582 19.88 -10.15 16.58
CA CYS A 582 20.39 -11.49 16.42
C CYS A 582 19.32 -12.55 16.70
N THR A 583 19.16 -13.48 15.77
CA THR A 583 18.23 -14.60 15.90
C THR A 583 18.93 -15.90 16.29
N ILE A 584 20.21 -16.05 15.92
CA ILE A 584 21.04 -17.22 16.26
C ILE A 584 22.34 -16.75 16.92
N ILE A 585 22.67 -17.32 18.07
CA ILE A 585 23.99 -17.15 18.71
C ILE A 585 24.89 -18.33 18.36
N GLU A 586 25.96 -18.06 17.60
CA GLU A 586 26.97 -19.04 17.20
C GLU A 586 28.08 -19.14 18.25
N GLY A 587 28.01 -20.16 19.12
CA GLY A 587 28.79 -20.28 20.34
C GLY A 587 27.92 -20.11 21.58
N SER A 588 28.54 -19.67 22.67
CA SER A 588 27.93 -19.69 23.99
C SER A 588 27.61 -18.27 24.48
N LEU A 589 26.57 -18.14 25.31
CA LEU A 589 26.19 -16.85 25.91
C LEU A 589 26.45 -16.92 27.42
N VAL A 590 27.25 -15.99 27.93
CA VAL A 590 27.71 -16.00 29.32
C VAL A 590 27.42 -14.65 29.97
N ILE A 591 26.51 -14.66 30.95
CA ILE A 591 26.20 -13.54 31.83
C ILE A 591 26.69 -13.91 33.21
N THR A 592 27.68 -13.20 33.73
CA THR A 592 28.21 -13.38 35.09
C THR A 592 27.88 -12.19 35.98
N LYS A 593 28.14 -12.33 37.29
CA LYS A 593 27.96 -11.24 38.26
C LYS A 593 28.69 -9.94 37.87
N GLN A 594 29.84 -10.04 37.18
CA GLN A 594 30.60 -8.88 36.72
C GLN A 594 29.84 -8.04 35.70
N ALA A 595 28.86 -8.59 34.96
CA ALA A 595 28.00 -7.80 34.07
C ALA A 595 27.20 -6.75 34.87
N PHE A 596 26.73 -7.10 36.07
CA PHE A 596 25.91 -6.23 36.92
C PHE A 596 26.73 -5.44 37.95
N GLU A 597 27.91 -5.93 38.33
CA GLU A 597 28.82 -5.27 39.28
C GLU A 597 29.81 -4.31 38.58
N GLY A 598 30.07 -4.53 37.28
CA GLY A 598 31.18 -3.93 36.54
C GLY A 598 32.52 -4.62 36.83
N ASP A 599 33.52 -4.35 35.98
CA ASP A 599 34.89 -4.82 36.18
C ASP A 599 35.88 -3.70 35.82
N LEU A 600 36.51 -3.13 36.86
CA LEU A 600 37.49 -2.06 36.73
C LEU A 600 38.78 -2.51 36.03
N TRP A 601 39.15 -3.79 36.11
CA TRP A 601 40.35 -4.31 35.44
C TRP A 601 40.12 -4.55 33.94
N ALA A 602 38.89 -4.94 33.58
CA ALA A 602 38.48 -5.08 32.19
C ALA A 602 37.95 -3.77 31.58
N GLY A 603 37.76 -2.72 32.39
CA GLY A 603 37.45 -1.36 31.94
C GLY A 603 35.98 -1.11 31.60
N PHE A 604 35.02 -1.80 32.23
CA PHE A 604 33.59 -1.57 32.01
C PHE A 604 32.80 -1.43 33.32
N GLY A 605 31.74 -0.61 33.29
CA GLY A 605 30.85 -0.36 34.43
C GLY A 605 29.72 -1.38 34.58
N PRO A 606 28.95 -1.30 35.68
CA PRO A 606 27.77 -2.14 35.91
C PRO A 606 26.66 -1.86 34.90
N MET A 607 25.94 -2.90 34.48
CA MET A 607 24.82 -2.86 33.53
C MET A 607 23.47 -3.10 34.23
N SER A 608 22.42 -2.47 33.71
CA SER A 608 21.02 -2.74 34.09
C SER A 608 20.46 -3.97 33.36
N PRO A 609 19.71 -4.87 34.04
CA PRO A 609 19.05 -6.00 33.39
C PRO A 609 18.14 -5.64 32.20
N SER A 610 17.56 -4.43 32.19
CA SER A 610 16.72 -3.95 31.07
C SER A 610 17.47 -3.85 29.74
N GLU A 611 18.78 -3.66 29.78
CA GLU A 611 19.65 -3.58 28.59
C GLU A 611 19.78 -4.95 27.89
N LEU A 612 19.48 -6.05 28.59
CA LEU A 612 19.47 -7.39 28.02
C LEU A 612 18.27 -7.65 27.10
N SER A 613 17.32 -6.71 26.99
CA SER A 613 16.17 -6.78 26.07
C SER A 613 16.56 -6.97 24.60
N VAL A 614 17.81 -6.67 24.23
CA VAL A 614 18.42 -6.98 22.93
C VAL A 614 18.25 -8.46 22.55
N PHE A 615 18.26 -9.36 23.53
CA PHE A 615 18.10 -10.80 23.31
C PHE A 615 16.66 -11.25 23.01
N SER A 616 15.68 -10.35 23.04
CA SER A 616 14.28 -10.70 22.78
C SER A 616 14.01 -11.21 21.38
N THR A 617 14.95 -11.06 20.45
CA THR A 617 14.87 -11.60 19.08
C THR A 617 15.56 -12.96 18.92
N VAL A 618 16.29 -13.44 19.93
CA VAL A 618 17.06 -14.69 19.86
C VAL A 618 16.13 -15.89 19.95
N GLU A 619 16.23 -16.78 18.97
CA GLU A 619 15.45 -18.02 18.92
C GLU A 619 16.32 -19.27 19.15
N GLU A 620 17.63 -19.19 18.86
CA GLU A 620 18.55 -20.32 18.98
C GLU A 620 19.92 -19.93 19.58
N ILE A 621 20.42 -20.76 20.49
CA ILE A 621 21.80 -20.72 20.98
C ILE A 621 22.48 -22.04 20.61
N THR A 622 23.58 -21.97 19.85
CA THR A 622 24.27 -23.18 19.36
C THR A 622 25.22 -23.82 20.40
N GLY A 623 25.77 -23.03 21.32
CA GLY A 623 26.62 -23.50 22.42
C GLY A 623 25.82 -23.74 23.71
N TYR A 624 26.27 -23.13 24.81
CA TYR A 624 25.57 -23.14 26.09
C TYR A 624 25.11 -21.74 26.53
N LEU A 625 24.09 -21.69 27.38
CA LEU A 625 23.62 -20.49 28.07
C LEU A 625 24.01 -20.56 29.55
N GLN A 626 24.83 -19.62 30.01
CA GLN A 626 25.22 -19.48 31.42
C GLN A 626 24.76 -18.14 31.97
N ILE A 627 24.04 -18.18 33.08
CA ILE A 627 23.48 -17.02 33.77
C ILE A 627 23.83 -17.11 35.26
N GLU A 628 24.60 -16.12 35.70
CA GLU A 628 25.02 -15.91 37.09
C GLU A 628 25.00 -14.41 37.39
N GLY A 629 24.63 -14.03 38.61
CA GLY A 629 24.60 -12.63 39.04
C GLY A 629 23.30 -12.23 39.70
N GLN A 630 23.39 -11.21 40.55
CA GLN A 630 22.27 -10.73 41.36
C GLN A 630 22.04 -9.26 41.07
N HIS A 631 20.79 -8.89 40.81
CA HIS A 631 20.38 -7.51 40.66
C HIS A 631 18.92 -7.39 41.10
N LYS A 632 18.54 -6.27 41.72
CA LYS A 632 17.18 -6.06 42.26
C LYS A 632 16.11 -6.24 41.17
N ASP A 633 16.40 -5.75 39.97
CA ASP A 633 15.50 -5.79 38.82
C ASP A 633 15.72 -7.01 37.90
N PHE A 634 16.55 -7.99 38.33
CA PHE A 634 16.78 -9.23 37.58
C PHE A 634 15.97 -10.38 38.20
N THR A 635 14.68 -10.39 37.86
CA THR A 635 13.65 -11.26 38.47
C THR A 635 13.20 -12.42 37.57
N ASP A 636 13.40 -12.33 36.25
CA ASP A 636 13.10 -13.40 35.29
C ASP A 636 14.03 -13.36 34.05
N LEU A 637 13.86 -14.33 33.13
CA LEU A 637 14.57 -14.37 31.84
C LEU A 637 13.66 -14.04 30.65
N SER A 638 12.68 -13.16 30.82
CA SER A 638 11.74 -12.74 29.76
C SER A 638 12.43 -12.09 28.54
N MET A 639 13.69 -11.65 28.68
CA MET A 639 14.51 -11.25 27.53
C MET A 639 14.84 -12.41 26.59
N PHE A 640 14.70 -13.67 27.03
CA PHE A 640 14.79 -14.87 26.20
C PHE A 640 13.42 -15.52 25.95
N ARG A 641 12.32 -14.76 26.04
CA ARG A 641 10.95 -15.31 25.84
C ARG A 641 10.75 -16.00 24.50
N ASN A 642 11.55 -15.65 23.48
CA ASN A 642 11.50 -16.22 22.12
C ASN A 642 12.55 -17.32 21.88
N LEU A 643 13.38 -17.66 22.87
CA LEU A 643 14.38 -18.71 22.76
C LEU A 643 13.70 -20.08 22.68
N LYS A 644 13.85 -20.76 21.55
CA LYS A 644 13.24 -22.07 21.26
C LYS A 644 14.19 -23.23 21.49
N ILE A 645 15.45 -23.08 21.08
CA ILE A 645 16.42 -24.18 21.02
C ILE A 645 17.76 -23.81 21.65
N ILE A 646 18.28 -24.71 22.50
CA ILE A 646 19.69 -24.71 22.91
C ILE A 646 20.34 -25.98 22.36
N GLN A 647 21.31 -25.83 21.45
CA GLN A 647 21.90 -26.97 20.76
C GLN A 647 22.89 -27.75 21.64
N GLY A 648 23.69 -27.07 22.47
CA GLY A 648 24.71 -27.72 23.30
C GLY A 648 25.88 -28.31 22.49
N ARG A 649 26.27 -27.67 21.37
CA ARG A 649 27.49 -28.05 20.62
C ARG A 649 28.76 -27.79 21.41
N GLU A 650 28.70 -26.80 22.29
CA GLU A 650 29.67 -26.49 23.33
C GLU A 650 29.01 -26.63 24.70
N LEU A 651 29.76 -27.07 25.71
CA LEU A 651 29.24 -27.31 27.06
C LEU A 651 30.14 -26.66 28.12
N TYR A 652 29.53 -26.00 29.09
CA TYR A 652 30.22 -25.54 30.30
C TYR A 652 30.19 -26.63 31.35
N ASN A 653 31.33 -27.28 31.62
CA ASN A 653 31.42 -28.36 32.61
C ASN A 653 30.36 -29.46 32.40
N GLN A 654 30.11 -29.87 31.15
CA GLN A 654 29.05 -30.81 30.71
C GLN A 654 27.62 -30.24 30.64
N TYR A 655 27.41 -28.96 30.96
CA TYR A 655 26.08 -28.33 30.95
C TYR A 655 25.87 -27.44 29.72
N SER A 656 24.65 -27.47 29.17
CA SER A 656 24.21 -26.57 28.08
C SER A 656 23.33 -25.43 28.58
N LEU A 657 22.71 -25.59 29.75
CA LEU A 657 21.95 -24.54 30.44
C LEU A 657 22.41 -24.47 31.90
N VAL A 658 22.88 -23.30 32.31
CA VAL A 658 23.38 -23.03 33.67
C VAL A 658 22.72 -21.77 34.21
N ILE A 659 21.94 -21.91 35.28
CA ILE A 659 21.32 -20.81 36.02
C ILE A 659 21.72 -20.97 37.48
N TYR A 660 22.68 -20.15 37.92
CA TYR A 660 23.38 -20.39 39.17
C TYR A 660 23.58 -19.11 39.98
N GLN A 661 23.22 -19.16 41.27
CA GLN A 661 23.36 -18.03 42.21
C GLN A 661 22.73 -16.71 41.74
N THR A 662 21.56 -16.77 41.11
CA THR A 662 20.84 -15.58 40.62
C THR A 662 19.83 -15.03 41.64
N SER A 663 19.31 -13.83 41.35
CA SER A 663 18.18 -13.18 42.04
C SER A 663 16.82 -13.47 41.39
N LEU A 664 16.75 -14.41 40.44
CA LEU A 664 15.54 -14.74 39.70
C LEU A 664 14.43 -15.27 40.64
N GLU A 665 13.22 -14.79 40.45
CA GLU A 665 12.00 -15.28 41.08
C GLU A 665 11.30 -16.33 40.20
N SER A 666 11.41 -16.19 38.87
CA SER A 666 10.88 -17.13 37.87
C SER A 666 11.84 -17.32 36.70
N LEU A 667 11.57 -18.26 35.79
CA LEU A 667 12.45 -18.55 34.65
C LEU A 667 12.09 -17.72 33.40
N GLY A 668 10.81 -17.57 33.04
CA GLY A 668 10.39 -16.74 31.91
C GLY A 668 10.76 -17.26 30.50
N LEU A 669 11.20 -18.51 30.36
CA LEU A 669 11.59 -19.14 29.09
C LEU A 669 10.38 -19.72 28.33
N THR A 670 9.39 -18.88 28.02
CA THR A 670 8.06 -19.30 27.55
C THR A 670 8.07 -20.06 26.22
N SER A 671 9.02 -19.78 25.32
CA SER A 671 9.13 -20.47 24.02
C SER A 671 10.10 -21.65 24.01
N LEU A 672 10.73 -22.02 25.13
CA LEU A 672 11.75 -23.06 25.13
C LEU A 672 11.13 -24.43 24.82
N GLN A 673 11.55 -25.02 23.70
CA GLN A 673 11.00 -26.26 23.17
C GLN A 673 12.02 -27.40 23.16
N GLN A 674 13.31 -27.11 22.98
CA GLN A 674 14.32 -28.16 22.82
C GLN A 674 15.70 -27.82 23.40
N VAL A 675 16.31 -28.80 24.06
CA VAL A 675 17.71 -28.79 24.48
C VAL A 675 18.39 -30.07 23.96
N ASN A 676 19.19 -29.93 22.89
CA ASN A 676 19.64 -31.07 22.09
C ASN A 676 20.80 -31.87 22.71
N ASN A 677 21.64 -31.22 23.50
CA ASN A 677 22.79 -31.85 24.13
C ASN A 677 23.15 -31.11 25.44
N GLY A 678 23.93 -31.74 26.30
CA GLY A 678 24.35 -31.16 27.58
C GLY A 678 23.35 -31.31 28.72
N LYS A 679 23.88 -31.31 29.94
CA LYS A 679 23.12 -31.36 31.19
C LYS A 679 22.50 -30.00 31.53
N VAL A 680 21.50 -29.98 32.42
CA VAL A 680 20.85 -28.75 32.91
C VAL A 680 21.18 -28.51 34.38
N ASN A 681 21.67 -27.31 34.73
CA ASN A 681 22.05 -26.93 36.09
C ASN A 681 21.28 -25.68 36.54
N ILE A 682 20.30 -25.84 37.41
CA ILE A 682 19.52 -24.73 38.00
C ILE A 682 19.64 -24.81 39.52
N ARG A 683 20.63 -24.14 40.10
CA ARG A 683 20.97 -24.32 41.52
C ARG A 683 21.30 -23.04 42.26
N LYS A 684 21.07 -23.06 43.57
CA LYS A 684 21.42 -21.97 44.51
C LYS A 684 20.73 -20.64 44.19
N ASN A 685 19.60 -20.65 43.49
CA ASN A 685 18.78 -19.46 43.23
C ASN A 685 17.77 -19.33 44.38
N ARG A 686 18.09 -18.52 45.39
CA ARG A 686 17.38 -18.54 46.69
C ARG A 686 15.92 -18.11 46.60
N ASP A 687 15.62 -17.23 45.64
CA ASP A 687 14.28 -16.65 45.45
C ASP A 687 13.48 -17.33 44.33
N LEU A 688 14.12 -18.20 43.55
CA LEU A 688 13.52 -18.86 42.39
C LEU A 688 12.44 -19.85 42.80
N CYS A 689 11.20 -19.56 42.40
CA CYS A 689 10.07 -20.45 42.46
C CYS A 689 9.96 -21.24 41.16
N TYR A 690 10.42 -22.49 41.21
CA TYR A 690 10.40 -23.40 40.08
C TYR A 690 9.08 -24.19 40.05
N ASN A 691 8.24 -23.87 39.08
CA ASN A 691 6.88 -24.39 38.94
C ASN A 691 6.67 -25.21 37.65
N VAL A 692 7.77 -25.68 37.02
CA VAL A 692 7.75 -26.51 35.81
C VAL A 692 7.74 -27.99 36.20
N ASP A 693 6.89 -28.80 35.58
CA ASP A 693 6.83 -30.24 35.85
C ASP A 693 8.04 -30.99 35.28
N ASP A 694 8.42 -32.11 35.91
CA ASP A 694 9.50 -32.97 35.44
C ASP A 694 9.23 -33.57 34.05
N ALA A 695 7.97 -33.85 33.71
CA ALA A 695 7.56 -34.37 32.41
C ALA A 695 7.88 -33.40 31.26
N VAL A 696 7.84 -32.09 31.53
CA VAL A 696 8.19 -31.05 30.55
C VAL A 696 9.66 -31.14 30.19
N TRP A 697 10.55 -31.32 31.17
CA TRP A 697 11.97 -31.48 30.89
C TRP A 697 12.29 -32.78 30.14
N ASN A 698 11.56 -33.86 30.43
CA ASN A 698 11.69 -35.10 29.66
C ASN A 698 11.25 -34.93 28.19
N ARG A 699 10.37 -33.96 27.89
CA ARG A 699 9.96 -33.62 26.53
C ARG A 699 10.95 -32.69 25.82
N ILE A 700 11.53 -31.73 26.54
CA ILE A 700 12.43 -30.71 25.98
C ILE A 700 13.85 -31.26 25.77
N LEU A 701 14.32 -32.14 26.66
CA LEU A 701 15.63 -32.78 26.52
C LEU A 701 15.56 -33.85 25.43
N LYS A 702 16.48 -33.79 24.47
CA LYS A 702 16.53 -34.76 23.37
C LYS A 702 16.79 -36.20 23.86
N ASN A 703 17.70 -36.36 24.83
CA ASN A 703 18.04 -37.62 25.47
C ASN A 703 17.95 -37.52 27.00
N PRO A 704 16.75 -37.57 27.61
CA PRO A 704 16.57 -37.36 29.06
C PRO A 704 17.33 -38.35 29.95
N ALA A 705 17.61 -39.56 29.45
CA ALA A 705 18.35 -40.59 30.19
C ALA A 705 19.84 -40.26 30.34
N GLU A 706 20.42 -39.49 29.42
CA GLU A 706 21.85 -39.13 29.42
C GLU A 706 22.07 -37.67 29.86
N GLN A 707 21.09 -36.80 29.63
CA GLN A 707 21.12 -35.38 30.00
C GLN A 707 20.59 -35.15 31.42
N GLU A 708 21.42 -35.48 32.41
CA GLU A 708 21.07 -35.28 33.83
C GLU A 708 20.66 -33.83 34.15
N ARG A 709 19.70 -33.70 35.08
CA ARG A 709 19.18 -32.42 35.58
C ARG A 709 19.61 -32.23 37.03
N GLN A 710 20.21 -31.08 37.34
CA GLN A 710 20.55 -30.69 38.69
C GLN A 710 19.74 -29.47 39.10
N ILE A 711 18.55 -29.70 39.66
CA ILE A 711 17.65 -28.64 40.12
C ILE A 711 17.53 -28.76 41.65
N ASN A 712 18.37 -28.04 42.39
CA ASN A 712 18.39 -28.09 43.84
C ASN A 712 18.93 -26.82 44.49
N ARG A 713 18.69 -26.67 45.81
CA ARG A 713 19.07 -25.46 46.57
C ARG A 713 18.42 -24.18 46.02
N ASN A 714 17.28 -24.30 45.36
CA ASN A 714 16.40 -23.18 45.02
C ASN A 714 15.35 -22.99 46.13
N LYS A 715 14.45 -22.01 45.99
CA LYS A 715 13.37 -21.80 46.96
C LYS A 715 12.51 -23.06 47.07
N LYS A 716 12.15 -23.44 48.30
CA LYS A 716 11.32 -24.64 48.53
C LYS A 716 9.91 -24.39 47.99
N LYS A 717 9.36 -25.35 47.24
CA LYS A 717 7.99 -25.28 46.69
C LYS A 717 6.94 -24.88 47.72
N THR A 718 7.04 -25.39 48.95
CA THR A 718 6.11 -25.02 50.05
C THR A 718 6.14 -23.55 50.42
N LYS A 719 7.30 -22.88 50.34
CA LYS A 719 7.42 -21.44 50.57
C LYS A 719 6.86 -20.65 49.39
N CYS A 720 7.11 -21.09 48.17
CA CYS A 720 6.54 -20.47 46.97
C CYS A 720 5.01 -20.48 47.00
N VAL A 721 4.41 -21.61 47.39
CA VAL A 721 2.96 -21.73 47.59
C VAL A 721 2.47 -20.79 48.69
N ALA A 722 3.15 -20.73 49.84
CA ALA A 722 2.76 -19.85 50.95
C ALA A 722 2.84 -18.35 50.59
N GLU A 723 3.69 -17.99 49.63
CA GLU A 723 3.87 -16.62 49.13
C GLU A 723 3.02 -16.32 47.88
N GLY A 724 2.16 -17.24 47.44
CA GLY A 724 1.34 -17.08 46.23
C GLY A 724 2.14 -17.06 44.92
N ARG A 725 3.40 -17.52 44.94
CA ARG A 725 4.30 -17.62 43.78
C ARG A 725 4.14 -18.95 43.07
N THR A 726 2.92 -19.26 42.65
CA THR A 726 2.54 -20.48 41.92
C THR A 726 2.13 -20.14 40.49
N CYS A 727 1.91 -21.16 39.65
CA CYS A 727 1.27 -20.94 38.35
C CYS A 727 -0.11 -20.30 38.53
N SER A 728 -0.54 -19.55 37.52
CA SER A 728 -1.95 -19.19 37.37
C SER A 728 -2.81 -20.46 37.37
N ASP A 729 -4.01 -20.35 37.96
CA ASP A 729 -5.07 -21.35 37.92
C ASP A 729 -5.56 -21.69 36.50
N GLN A 730 -5.20 -20.87 35.52
CA GLN A 730 -5.49 -21.09 34.10
C GLN A 730 -4.45 -21.97 33.39
N CYS A 731 -3.34 -22.30 34.05
CA CYS A 731 -2.34 -23.23 33.51
C CYS A 731 -2.76 -24.68 33.73
N ASP A 732 -2.39 -25.57 32.82
CA ASP A 732 -2.61 -27.01 32.98
C ASP A 732 -1.58 -27.66 33.95
N SER A 733 -1.60 -29.00 34.02
CA SER A 733 -0.70 -29.76 34.88
C SER A 733 0.77 -29.75 34.44
N ASP A 734 1.12 -29.31 33.23
CA ASP A 734 2.53 -29.22 32.79
C ASP A 734 3.27 -28.09 33.54
N GLY A 735 2.53 -27.14 34.12
CA GLY A 735 3.05 -26.04 34.90
C GLY A 735 3.31 -24.77 34.09
N CYS A 736 4.24 -23.94 34.56
CA CYS A 736 4.44 -22.59 34.04
C CYS A 736 5.90 -22.14 34.15
N TRP A 737 6.33 -21.26 33.25
CA TRP A 737 7.65 -20.62 33.29
C TRP A 737 7.70 -19.38 34.19
N GLY A 738 6.54 -18.87 34.62
CA GLY A 738 6.37 -17.75 35.54
C GLY A 738 4.97 -17.73 36.17
N PHE A 739 4.54 -16.59 36.71
CA PHE A 739 3.33 -16.52 37.55
C PHE A 739 2.07 -16.08 36.78
N GLU A 740 2.24 -15.48 35.61
CA GLU A 740 1.13 -14.94 34.81
C GLU A 740 0.46 -16.01 33.94
N ALA A 741 -0.80 -15.78 33.57
CA ALA A 741 -1.56 -16.66 32.67
C ALA A 741 -1.00 -16.71 31.23
N SER A 742 -0.15 -15.75 30.85
CA SER A 742 0.62 -15.72 29.60
C SER A 742 1.89 -16.58 29.66
N GLN A 743 2.28 -17.04 30.84
CA GLN A 743 3.50 -17.81 31.08
C GLN A 743 3.23 -19.29 31.36
N CYS A 744 1.98 -19.72 31.15
CA CYS A 744 1.61 -21.13 31.17
C CYS A 744 2.35 -21.89 30.07
N ILE A 745 2.73 -23.14 30.35
CA ILE A 745 3.27 -24.02 29.31
C ILE A 745 2.14 -24.43 28.35
N LYS A 746 0.94 -24.66 28.90
CA LYS A 746 -0.31 -24.90 28.18
C LYS A 746 -1.49 -24.39 29.01
N CYS A 747 -2.54 -23.95 28.32
CA CYS A 747 -3.78 -23.52 28.96
C CYS A 747 -4.64 -24.72 29.38
N ALA A 748 -5.19 -24.66 30.59
CA ALA A 748 -6.13 -25.67 31.09
C ALA A 748 -7.40 -25.70 30.23
N ASN A 749 -7.99 -24.52 29.99
CA ASN A 749 -9.27 -24.35 29.32
C ASN A 749 -9.11 -23.76 27.93
N PHE A 750 -9.01 -22.45 27.82
CA PHE A 750 -8.96 -21.74 26.56
C PHE A 750 -7.79 -20.76 26.48
N GLU A 751 -7.42 -20.41 25.26
CA GLU A 751 -6.42 -19.38 24.96
C GLU A 751 -7.09 -18.19 24.24
N LEU A 752 -6.79 -16.99 24.73
CA LEU A 752 -7.14 -15.71 24.12
C LEU A 752 -5.86 -14.89 23.99
N ASP A 753 -5.43 -14.62 22.75
CA ASP A 753 -4.25 -13.80 22.43
C ASP A 753 -2.97 -14.17 23.22
N GLY A 754 -2.65 -15.47 23.32
CA GLY A 754 -1.46 -15.95 24.05
C GLY A 754 -1.61 -15.95 25.57
N THR A 755 -2.80 -15.69 26.10
CA THR A 755 -3.11 -15.73 27.54
C THR A 755 -4.17 -16.80 27.82
N CYS A 756 -3.94 -17.62 28.85
CA CYS A 756 -4.89 -18.64 29.24
C CYS A 756 -6.07 -18.05 30.02
N VAL A 757 -7.29 -18.46 29.66
CA VAL A 757 -8.55 -17.97 30.25
C VAL A 757 -9.49 -19.13 30.60
N GLU A 758 -10.32 -18.93 31.63
CA GLU A 758 -11.21 -19.98 32.17
C GLU A 758 -12.35 -20.31 31.20
N SER A 759 -12.92 -19.28 30.60
CA SER A 759 -13.92 -19.36 29.55
C SER A 759 -13.67 -18.26 28.54
N CYS A 760 -14.00 -18.52 27.28
CA CYS A 760 -14.18 -17.44 26.32
C CYS A 760 -15.37 -16.63 26.83
N GLU A 761 -15.15 -15.38 27.26
CA GLU A 761 -16.18 -14.54 27.87
C GLU A 761 -17.52 -14.72 27.15
N ALA A 762 -18.47 -15.37 27.82
CA ALA A 762 -19.67 -15.98 27.22
C ALA A 762 -20.67 -14.97 26.61
N THR A 763 -20.29 -13.70 26.51
CA THR A 763 -21.06 -12.60 25.94
C THR A 763 -20.39 -11.95 24.73
N THR A 764 -19.20 -12.37 24.31
CA THR A 764 -18.51 -11.75 23.16
C THR A 764 -17.74 -12.73 22.29
N HIS A 765 -17.42 -13.92 22.81
CA HIS A 765 -16.64 -14.92 22.10
C HIS A 765 -17.29 -16.31 22.21
N TYR A 766 -17.18 -17.09 21.14
CA TYR A 766 -17.46 -18.52 21.15
C TYR A 766 -16.15 -19.31 21.22
N SER A 767 -16.25 -20.56 21.67
CA SER A 767 -15.11 -21.47 21.72
C SER A 767 -14.97 -22.26 20.42
N ASP A 768 -13.76 -22.28 19.86
CA ASP A 768 -13.38 -23.14 18.73
C ASP A 768 -12.04 -23.80 19.04
N ASN A 769 -12.01 -25.13 19.21
CA ASN A 769 -10.79 -25.91 19.49
C ASN A 769 -9.90 -25.37 20.64
N LYS A 770 -10.49 -25.06 21.79
CA LYS A 770 -9.81 -24.42 22.94
C LYS A 770 -9.26 -23.01 22.67
N GLN A 771 -9.70 -22.37 21.59
CA GLN A 771 -9.34 -20.99 21.26
C GLN A 771 -10.59 -20.11 21.30
N CYS A 772 -10.46 -18.90 21.82
CA CYS A 772 -11.57 -17.96 21.90
C CYS A 772 -11.67 -17.12 20.62
N ARG A 773 -12.86 -17.11 20.00
CA ARG A 773 -13.13 -16.37 18.75
C ARG A 773 -14.35 -15.47 18.89
N PRO A 774 -14.34 -14.25 18.33
CA PRO A 774 -15.40 -13.26 18.56
C PRO A 774 -16.73 -13.65 17.87
N CYS A 775 -17.85 -13.27 18.48
CA CYS A 775 -19.20 -13.39 17.92
C CYS A 775 -19.47 -12.38 16.80
N ASP A 776 -20.53 -12.62 16.01
CA ASP A 776 -20.99 -11.65 15.01
C ASP A 776 -21.47 -10.34 15.70
N PRO A 777 -21.09 -9.15 15.20
CA PRO A 777 -21.48 -7.87 15.80
C PRO A 777 -22.99 -7.62 15.91
N GLN A 778 -23.83 -8.35 15.17
CA GLN A 778 -25.29 -8.25 15.25
C GLN A 778 -25.92 -9.16 16.32
N CYS A 779 -25.12 -9.99 16.99
CA CYS A 779 -25.56 -10.74 18.15
C CYS A 779 -25.64 -9.82 19.37
N ASP A 780 -26.67 -10.00 20.19
CA ASP A 780 -26.75 -9.39 21.51
C ASP A 780 -25.88 -10.17 22.51
N GLY A 781 -24.58 -10.15 22.23
CA GLY A 781 -23.51 -10.79 22.97
C GLY A 781 -23.33 -12.30 22.74
N MET A 782 -24.38 -13.10 22.91
CA MET A 782 -24.24 -14.57 22.88
C MET A 782 -24.37 -15.16 21.46
N CYS A 783 -23.39 -15.95 21.05
CA CYS A 783 -23.41 -16.76 19.83
C CYS A 783 -22.92 -18.19 20.09
N ASN A 784 -23.42 -19.13 19.28
CA ASN A 784 -23.01 -20.55 19.35
C ASN A 784 -22.03 -20.95 18.24
N GLY A 785 -21.57 -19.98 17.44
CA GLY A 785 -20.76 -20.22 16.27
C GLY A 785 -20.56 -18.94 15.46
N PRO A 786 -19.85 -19.03 14.33
CA PRO A 786 -19.60 -17.89 13.46
C PRO A 786 -20.90 -17.41 12.77
N GLY A 787 -21.01 -16.10 12.53
CA GLY A 787 -22.09 -15.50 11.73
C GLY A 787 -23.36 -15.11 12.50
N SER A 788 -24.21 -14.28 11.88
CA SER A 788 -25.37 -13.64 12.51
C SER A 788 -26.62 -14.52 12.64
N ASP A 789 -26.61 -15.72 12.06
CA ASP A 789 -27.61 -16.78 12.23
C ASP A 789 -27.38 -17.62 13.49
N ASN A 790 -26.15 -17.64 14.00
CA ASN A 790 -25.77 -18.35 15.22
C ASN A 790 -25.95 -17.51 16.50
N CYS A 791 -26.55 -16.32 16.38
CA CYS A 791 -26.92 -15.49 17.51
C CYS A 791 -28.06 -16.12 18.31
N THR A 792 -27.93 -16.14 19.63
CA THR A 792 -29.05 -16.58 20.50
C THR A 792 -30.17 -15.54 20.51
N ARG A 793 -29.81 -14.26 20.42
CA ARG A 793 -30.72 -13.12 20.28
C ARG A 793 -30.10 -12.05 19.38
N CYS A 794 -30.92 -11.43 18.53
CA CYS A 794 -30.48 -10.33 17.68
C CYS A 794 -30.41 -9.03 18.48
N LEU A 795 -29.36 -8.24 18.25
CA LEU A 795 -29.18 -6.93 18.86
C LEU A 795 -30.25 -5.93 18.39
N ASN A 796 -30.59 -5.95 17.09
CA ASN A 796 -31.50 -5.00 16.47
C ASN A 796 -32.77 -5.68 15.92
N VAL A 797 -32.70 -6.19 14.68
CA VAL A 797 -33.84 -6.84 14.00
C VAL A 797 -33.49 -8.24 13.49
N LYS A 798 -34.50 -9.06 13.25
CA LYS A 798 -34.38 -10.41 12.70
C LYS A 798 -35.04 -10.48 11.31
N ASP A 799 -34.26 -10.77 10.28
CA ASP A 799 -34.76 -11.04 8.92
C ASP A 799 -34.56 -12.53 8.60
N GLY A 800 -35.65 -13.29 8.59
CA GLY A 800 -35.58 -14.75 8.49
C GLY A 800 -34.77 -15.36 9.65
N PRO A 801 -33.73 -16.18 9.39
CA PRO A 801 -32.88 -16.72 10.44
C PRO A 801 -31.79 -15.75 10.92
N PHE A 802 -31.53 -14.65 10.20
CA PHE A 802 -30.36 -13.79 10.41
C PHE A 802 -30.66 -12.57 11.27
N CYS A 803 -29.73 -12.21 12.15
CA CYS A 803 -29.72 -10.92 12.83
C CYS A 803 -29.11 -9.83 11.93
N LYS A 804 -29.77 -8.66 11.86
CA LYS A 804 -29.40 -7.52 11.02
C LYS A 804 -29.55 -6.21 11.80
N GLU A 805 -28.84 -5.16 11.38
CA GLU A 805 -28.90 -3.84 12.03
C GLU A 805 -30.24 -3.13 11.76
N ARG A 806 -30.75 -3.25 10.53
CA ARG A 806 -32.03 -2.68 10.07
C ARG A 806 -32.68 -3.63 9.07
N CYS A 807 -34.00 -3.51 8.90
CA CYS A 807 -34.69 -4.28 7.88
C CYS A 807 -34.28 -3.82 6.47
N PRO A 808 -34.22 -4.74 5.48
CA PRO A 808 -33.95 -4.39 4.09
C PRO A 808 -34.95 -3.34 3.54
N PRO A 809 -34.61 -2.58 2.49
CA PRO A 809 -35.45 -1.49 1.97
C PRO A 809 -36.91 -1.87 1.63
N MET A 810 -37.16 -3.14 1.28
CA MET A 810 -38.49 -3.67 0.95
C MET A 810 -39.23 -4.27 2.15
N LYS A 811 -38.71 -4.09 3.37
CA LYS A 811 -39.25 -4.66 4.61
C LYS A 811 -39.31 -3.63 5.73
N TYR A 812 -40.21 -3.86 6.68
CA TYR A 812 -40.32 -3.07 7.90
C TYR A 812 -40.30 -3.97 9.15
N PRO A 813 -39.78 -3.48 10.29
CA PRO A 813 -39.81 -4.23 11.53
C PRO A 813 -41.23 -4.25 12.11
N ASP A 814 -41.69 -5.43 12.49
CA ASP A 814 -42.92 -5.58 13.28
C ASP A 814 -42.68 -5.32 14.79
N ARG A 815 -43.71 -5.54 15.60
CA ARG A 815 -43.66 -5.30 17.06
C ARG A 815 -42.67 -6.19 17.80
N ASN A 816 -42.20 -7.28 17.18
CA ASN A 816 -41.22 -8.20 17.73
C ASN A 816 -39.83 -8.01 17.08
N ASN A 817 -39.62 -6.91 16.35
CA ASN A 817 -38.42 -6.64 15.55
C ASN A 817 -38.14 -7.69 14.47
N GLN A 818 -39.17 -8.38 13.95
CA GLN A 818 -39.06 -9.24 12.77
C GLN A 818 -39.34 -8.44 11.50
N CYS A 819 -38.51 -8.63 10.46
CA CYS A 819 -38.63 -7.92 9.20
C CYS A 819 -39.71 -8.53 8.29
N GLN A 820 -40.80 -7.79 8.09
CA GLN A 820 -41.94 -8.15 7.25
C GLN A 820 -41.91 -7.41 5.92
N LEU A 821 -42.38 -8.03 4.83
CA LEU A 821 -42.46 -7.38 3.51
C LEU A 821 -43.40 -6.18 3.53
N CYS A 822 -42.97 -5.08 2.91
CA CYS A 822 -43.80 -3.93 2.61
C CYS A 822 -44.92 -4.32 1.64
N HIS A 823 -46.06 -3.63 1.72
CA HIS A 823 -47.16 -3.81 0.78
C HIS A 823 -46.71 -3.41 -0.64
N GLU A 824 -47.19 -4.09 -1.69
CA GLU A 824 -46.79 -3.85 -3.09
C GLU A 824 -47.02 -2.40 -3.58
N SER A 825 -47.93 -1.67 -2.91
CA SER A 825 -48.23 -0.27 -3.20
C SER A 825 -47.24 0.74 -2.58
N CYS A 826 -46.32 0.28 -1.73
CA CYS A 826 -45.30 1.11 -1.10
C CYS A 826 -44.11 1.26 -2.04
N VAL A 827 -44.08 2.36 -2.80
CA VAL A 827 -42.88 2.78 -3.55
C VAL A 827 -41.90 3.42 -2.55
N ALA A 828 -40.68 2.90 -2.47
CA ALA A 828 -39.63 3.50 -1.67
C ALA A 828 -39.46 4.98 -2.07
N PRO A 829 -39.42 5.95 -1.14
CA PRO A 829 -39.10 7.31 -1.50
C PRO A 829 -37.67 7.33 -2.06
N ASP A 830 -37.51 7.87 -3.28
CA ASP A 830 -36.20 8.19 -3.87
C ASP A 830 -35.31 8.80 -2.78
N SER A 831 -34.23 8.09 -2.45
CA SER A 831 -33.22 8.55 -1.50
C SER A 831 -32.52 9.77 -2.10
N ARG A 832 -32.99 10.96 -1.69
CA ARG A 832 -32.37 12.26 -1.97
C ARG A 832 -31.01 12.41 -1.31
#